data_AF-A0A0D3GC09-F1
#
_entry.id   AF-A0A0D3GC09-F1
#
_cell.length_a   1.000
_cell.length_b   1.000
_cell.length_c   1.000
_cell.angle_alpha   90.00
_cell.angle_beta   90.00
_cell.angle_gamma   90.00
#
_symmetry.space_group_name_H-M   'P 1'
#
loop_
_entity.id
_entity.type
_entity.pdbx_description
1 polymer ?
#
loop_
_entity_poly.entity_id
_entity_poly.type
_entity_poly.pdbx_seq_one_letter_code
_entity_poly.pdbx_strand_id
1 'polypeptide(L)'
;MSSWPLIGNQSPNVGRLRDRSASEFAVDQFRHLSARVTSSMAAAAEEKNKKMIKVISSDGEAFEMTEAAASMSRILLHMIEDGCTGAGGAGITLPNVAGSALAKVIEYCTKHAIAAAEGSSSSRKAKEELKKFDVEFMEVGIDMLYDLIMAANFMGVEGLLSLAAQRTAELIKGKSPEQIREMFGIKNDHTPEEEEQIRKEREEEEEDNQGDELRRGDLRDDGGGGEHVADTLLHMIEDGCAGIPLPNVAAKPLAKIIEYCTKHAAVEGGSTAAAAAELKRFDEELIDVDTDTLYHLLMAGNLMGVEGVLELAVQRTAELIRGKSPEEIRDTFKIANDFTPEEEEEIINENAWALQGQTDIAGEVAGGIVVLAVAGDRTSSTREFGNLPSCKAPARSLMPLAQCPLPRLFQEELLHSIVPLLGSFVDILAFAGTCHSWRAAFSSYPSKSAFRTLLPPLLVRPNVRVKSPCIPSTSNGPHKLLRSCQVIDLANRNTPLRCQIPRETLQKMLFAGSSHGQLICCRSGYCLVVDVFTGAEVSPPRLPFSKDHEEIYFCGTLTAPITSPNSHLLISNRSSLFDWPVGSDSWSELKLPVNRVDQIVEFNGQLIAVIEYKLYTLQLAPKLRLKKMKTLWWDDMSECPYLRPWLVVCDGMLLIVDHYITLSFGAPVNYRPYRLDMSAKPAKWVEVKKLENWALFIGGDARSPPFAFKNPERWGGRSNCLYYAHYSQPWSLHGLGDDADAVWDPTTDDNLVFKRNWYSQLQAFWVYPSMFYSDGDGQ
;
A
#
# COMPACT_ATOMS: atom_id res chain seq x y z
N MET A 1 30.77 -22.62 78.06
CA MET A 1 29.64 -22.71 79.01
C MET A 1 28.36 -22.61 78.20
N SER A 2 27.48 -23.62 78.40
CA SER A 2 26.00 -23.58 78.27
C SER A 2 25.35 -23.09 76.97
N SER A 3 24.26 -23.66 76.45
CA SER A 3 23.51 -24.92 76.57
C SER A 3 22.24 -24.69 75.74
N TRP A 4 21.76 -25.71 75.03
CA TRP A 4 20.45 -25.77 74.37
C TRP A 4 19.27 -25.55 75.33
N PRO A 5 18.05 -25.45 74.77
CA PRO A 5 17.11 -26.53 75.07
C PRO A 5 16.42 -27.12 73.83
N LEU A 6 16.49 -28.45 73.74
CA LEU A 6 15.50 -29.32 73.11
C LEU A 6 14.28 -29.47 74.03
N ILE A 7 13.11 -29.74 73.45
CA ILE A 7 12.11 -30.79 73.78
C ILE A 7 10.76 -30.31 73.16
N GLY A 8 9.99 -31.10 72.41
CA GLY A 8 10.05 -32.54 72.24
C GLY A 8 9.29 -33.06 71.03
N ASN A 9 9.72 -34.27 70.63
CA ASN A 9 9.01 -35.17 69.75
C ASN A 9 7.65 -35.57 70.35
N GLN A 10 6.60 -35.48 69.53
CA GLN A 10 5.56 -36.49 69.51
C GLN A 10 5.34 -36.91 68.05
N SER A 11 5.81 -38.11 67.70
CA SER A 11 5.18 -38.89 66.64
C SER A 11 3.79 -39.32 67.14
N PRO A 12 2.77 -39.41 66.27
CA PRO A 12 2.52 -40.74 65.74
C PRO A 12 2.05 -40.80 64.28
N ASN A 13 2.16 -42.01 63.75
CA ASN A 13 1.49 -42.56 62.58
C ASN A 13 2.04 -42.22 61.19
N VAL A 14 2.95 -43.10 60.79
CA VAL A 14 3.05 -43.65 59.43
C VAL A 14 1.65 -44.02 58.92
N GLY A 15 1.05 -43.11 58.16
CA GLY A 15 -0.18 -43.30 57.42
C GLY A 15 0.05 -42.96 55.95
N ARG A 16 0.71 -43.88 55.23
CA ARG A 16 0.66 -44.09 53.77
C ARG A 16 0.30 -42.84 52.93
N LEU A 17 1.23 -41.90 52.76
CA LEU A 17 1.16 -40.87 51.72
C LEU A 17 1.49 -41.53 50.37
N ARG A 18 0.49 -41.59 49.47
CA ARG A 18 0.71 -41.88 48.05
C ARG A 18 1.52 -40.74 47.46
N ASP A 19 2.59 -41.08 46.74
CA ASP A 19 3.30 -40.16 45.85
C ASP A 19 2.30 -39.44 44.94
N ARG A 20 2.17 -38.11 45.11
CA ARG A 20 1.54 -37.23 44.13
C ARG A 20 2.63 -36.68 43.22
N SER A 21 2.48 -36.87 41.92
CA SER A 21 3.45 -36.40 40.92
C SER A 21 3.44 -34.88 40.81
N ALA A 22 4.55 -34.29 40.36
CA ALA A 22 4.69 -32.85 40.11
C ALA A 22 3.60 -32.27 39.18
N SER A 23 2.99 -33.11 38.34
CA SER A 23 1.85 -32.76 37.49
C SER A 23 0.57 -32.45 38.27
N GLU A 24 0.29 -33.16 39.37
CA GLU A 24 -0.91 -32.88 40.19
C GLU A 24 -0.78 -31.56 40.98
N PHE A 25 0.43 -31.22 41.40
CA PHE A 25 0.72 -29.96 42.09
C PHE A 25 0.57 -28.75 41.14
N ALA A 26 1.00 -28.89 39.88
CA ALA A 26 0.82 -27.88 38.85
C ALA A 26 -0.67 -27.65 38.51
N VAL A 27 -1.47 -28.72 38.43
CA VAL A 27 -2.91 -28.64 38.17
C VAL A 27 -3.66 -27.94 39.32
N ASP A 28 -3.30 -28.20 40.58
CA ASP A 28 -3.91 -27.51 41.72
C ASP A 28 -3.50 -26.03 41.82
N GLN A 29 -2.26 -25.68 41.45
CA GLN A 29 -1.86 -24.28 41.30
C GLN A 29 -2.64 -23.58 40.18
N PHE A 30 -2.85 -24.24 39.04
CA PHE A 30 -3.61 -23.68 37.92
C PHE A 30 -5.08 -23.44 38.29
N ARG A 31 -5.70 -24.35 39.04
CA ARG A 31 -7.07 -24.16 39.58
C ARG A 31 -7.16 -22.99 40.55
N HIS A 32 -6.17 -22.83 41.44
CA HIS A 32 -6.13 -21.72 42.38
C HIS A 32 -5.89 -20.37 41.70
N LEU A 33 -5.08 -20.35 40.63
CA LEU A 33 -4.83 -19.16 39.83
C LEU A 33 -6.08 -18.77 39.03
N SER A 34 -6.73 -19.75 38.38
CA SER A 34 -8.00 -19.59 37.67
C SER A 34 -9.10 -19.03 38.57
N ALA A 35 -9.27 -19.59 39.79
CA ALA A 35 -10.26 -19.12 40.75
C ALA A 35 -10.02 -17.67 41.24
N ARG A 36 -8.75 -17.25 41.35
CA ARG A 36 -8.38 -15.86 41.69
C ARG A 36 -8.64 -14.89 40.54
N VAL A 37 -8.35 -15.31 39.32
CA VAL A 37 -8.61 -14.51 38.10
C VAL A 37 -10.12 -14.32 37.91
N THR A 38 -10.93 -15.37 38.05
CA THR A 38 -12.40 -15.27 37.97
C THR A 38 -13.00 -14.36 39.05
N SER A 39 -12.45 -14.41 40.27
CA SER A 39 -12.88 -13.53 41.37
C SER A 39 -12.52 -12.06 41.12
N SER A 40 -11.35 -11.80 40.53
CA SER A 40 -10.91 -10.46 40.12
C SER A 40 -11.72 -9.90 38.95
N MET A 41 -12.08 -10.74 37.97
CA MET A 41 -12.89 -10.34 36.80
C MET A 41 -14.33 -10.01 37.20
N ALA A 42 -14.92 -10.76 38.14
CA ALA A 42 -16.26 -10.46 38.66
C ALA A 42 -16.31 -9.10 39.40
N ALA A 43 -15.28 -8.78 40.19
CA ALA A 43 -15.17 -7.49 40.88
C ALA A 43 -14.99 -6.31 39.90
N ALA A 44 -14.21 -6.49 38.83
CA ALA A 44 -14.02 -5.47 37.78
C ALA A 44 -15.29 -5.26 36.93
N ALA A 45 -16.06 -6.32 36.67
CA ALA A 45 -17.35 -6.23 35.98
C ALA A 45 -18.40 -5.45 36.79
N GLU A 46 -18.39 -5.60 38.12
CA GLU A 46 -19.30 -4.87 39.03
C GLU A 46 -18.98 -3.36 39.14
N GLU A 47 -17.71 -2.98 38.92
CA GLU A 47 -17.27 -1.57 38.87
C GLU A 47 -17.63 -0.89 37.54
N LYS A 48 -17.45 -1.57 36.41
CA LYS A 48 -17.84 -1.10 35.07
C LYS A 48 -19.36 -0.88 34.92
N ASN A 49 -20.18 -1.57 35.70
CA ASN A 49 -21.63 -1.42 35.65
C ASN A 49 -22.16 -0.17 36.38
N LYS A 50 -21.30 0.56 37.12
CA LYS A 50 -21.69 1.78 37.87
C LYS A 50 -21.31 3.09 37.18
N LYS A 51 -20.40 3.08 36.22
CA LYS A 51 -19.94 4.27 35.50
C LYS A 51 -20.86 4.54 34.30
N MET A 52 -21.47 5.72 34.28
CA MET A 52 -22.39 6.15 33.22
C MET A 52 -21.64 6.99 32.18
N ILE A 53 -21.94 6.77 30.90
CA ILE A 53 -21.39 7.47 29.75
C ILE A 53 -22.53 8.17 29.01
N LYS A 54 -22.31 9.44 28.67
CA LYS A 54 -23.25 10.26 27.92
C LYS A 54 -22.91 10.23 26.43
N VAL A 55 -23.86 9.83 25.60
CA VAL A 55 -23.78 9.83 24.13
C VAL A 55 -24.84 10.76 23.55
N ILE A 56 -24.57 11.39 22.42
CA ILE A 56 -25.44 12.37 21.77
C ILE A 56 -25.66 11.92 20.33
N SER A 57 -26.90 11.73 19.90
CA SER A 57 -27.26 11.35 18.52
C SER A 57 -27.10 12.51 17.53
N SER A 58 -27.22 12.19 16.25
CA SER A 58 -27.16 13.12 15.11
C SER A 58 -28.23 14.22 15.15
N ASP A 59 -29.39 13.95 15.74
CA ASP A 59 -30.49 14.90 15.98
C ASP A 59 -30.34 15.69 17.28
N GLY A 60 -29.22 15.50 18.00
CA GLY A 60 -28.88 16.25 19.21
C GLY A 60 -29.53 15.74 20.50
N GLU A 61 -30.22 14.60 20.46
CA GLU A 61 -30.74 13.95 21.67
C GLU A 61 -29.60 13.33 22.48
N ALA A 62 -29.67 13.43 23.81
CA ALA A 62 -28.64 12.92 24.70
C ALA A 62 -29.15 11.70 25.47
N PHE A 63 -28.37 10.63 25.46
CA PHE A 63 -28.64 9.37 26.14
C PHE A 63 -27.52 9.03 27.12
N GLU A 64 -27.87 8.25 28.14
CA GLU A 64 -26.92 7.74 29.12
C GLU A 64 -26.94 6.20 29.10
N MET A 65 -25.75 5.59 29.10
CA MET A 65 -25.59 4.14 29.13
C MET A 65 -24.42 3.76 30.05
N THR A 66 -24.42 2.54 30.59
CA THR A 66 -23.33 2.07 31.44
C THR A 66 -22.07 1.85 30.60
N GLU A 67 -20.88 1.96 31.22
CA GLU A 67 -19.60 1.65 30.56
C GLU A 67 -19.57 0.20 30.06
N ALA A 68 -20.21 -0.73 30.76
CA ALA A 68 -20.40 -2.10 30.30
C ALA A 68 -21.23 -2.19 29.00
N ALA A 69 -22.36 -1.49 28.90
CA ALA A 69 -23.15 -1.43 27.67
C ALA A 69 -22.42 -0.69 26.53
N ALA A 70 -21.71 0.40 26.85
CA ALA A 70 -20.91 1.15 25.88
C ALA A 70 -19.75 0.31 25.32
N SER A 71 -19.14 -0.55 26.14
CA SER A 71 -18.02 -1.41 25.72
C SER A 71 -18.39 -2.47 24.67
N MET A 72 -19.69 -2.69 24.42
CA MET A 72 -20.17 -3.53 23.32
C MET A 72 -20.07 -2.85 21.95
N SER A 73 -19.86 -1.53 21.91
CA SER A 73 -19.60 -0.78 20.68
C SER A 73 -18.09 -0.58 20.52
N ARG A 74 -17.54 -1.01 19.39
CA ARG A 74 -16.10 -0.85 19.09
C ARG A 74 -15.67 0.62 19.10
N ILE A 75 -16.50 1.51 18.55
CA ILE A 75 -16.21 2.95 18.56
C ILE A 75 -16.19 3.51 19.98
N LEU A 76 -17.22 3.21 20.79
CA LEU A 76 -17.27 3.71 22.16
C LEU A 76 -16.15 3.12 23.02
N LEU A 77 -15.77 1.86 22.80
CA LEU A 77 -14.65 1.21 23.48
C LEU A 77 -13.34 1.98 23.27
N HIS A 78 -12.95 2.24 22.02
CA HIS A 78 -11.73 3.02 21.71
C HIS A 78 -11.78 4.42 22.33
N MET A 79 -12.94 5.08 22.29
CA MET A 79 -13.11 6.41 22.90
C MET A 79 -13.04 6.38 24.44
N ILE A 80 -13.43 5.27 25.08
CA ILE A 80 -13.28 5.08 26.52
C ILE A 80 -11.83 4.83 26.89
N GLU A 81 -11.12 3.98 26.13
CA GLU A 81 -9.70 3.63 26.34
C GLU A 81 -8.76 4.82 26.15
N ASP A 82 -9.04 5.68 25.17
CA ASP A 82 -8.29 6.91 24.92
C ASP A 82 -8.56 8.04 25.95
N GLY A 83 -9.36 7.75 26.99
CA GLY A 83 -9.65 8.69 28.07
C GLY A 83 -10.49 9.89 27.65
N CYS A 84 -11.16 9.83 26.49
CA CYS A 84 -12.06 10.88 25.99
C CYS A 84 -13.35 11.04 26.82
N THR A 85 -13.48 10.29 27.91
CA THR A 85 -14.63 10.28 28.82
C THR A 85 -14.47 11.19 30.05
N GLY A 86 -13.42 12.00 30.16
CA GLY A 86 -13.16 12.79 31.39
C GLY A 86 -12.62 14.21 31.21
N ALA A 87 -13.44 15.20 31.63
CA ALA A 87 -13.09 16.49 32.30
C ALA A 87 -13.98 17.70 31.91
N GLY A 88 -15.03 17.52 31.08
CA GLY A 88 -15.87 18.65 30.65
C GLY A 88 -17.37 18.41 30.46
N GLY A 89 -17.90 17.21 30.72
CA GLY A 89 -19.35 16.93 30.56
C GLY A 89 -19.90 17.02 29.12
N ALA A 90 -19.02 17.15 28.12
CA ALA A 90 -19.38 17.05 26.72
C ALA A 90 -19.53 15.56 26.38
N GLY A 91 -20.76 15.09 26.12
CA GLY A 91 -21.03 13.72 25.72
C GLY A 91 -20.43 13.38 24.35
N ILE A 92 -20.27 12.09 24.08
CA ILE A 92 -19.74 11.58 22.80
C ILE A 92 -20.81 11.79 21.71
N THR A 93 -20.51 12.58 20.68
CA THR A 93 -21.44 12.83 19.57
C THR A 93 -21.33 11.78 18.47
N LEU A 94 -22.46 11.20 18.07
CA LEU A 94 -22.61 10.20 17.02
C LEU A 94 -23.34 10.82 15.81
N PRO A 95 -22.63 11.47 14.88
CA PRO A 95 -23.23 12.31 13.83
C PRO A 95 -24.05 11.55 12.80
N ASN A 96 -23.95 10.21 12.75
CA ASN A 96 -24.61 9.37 11.75
C ASN A 96 -25.71 8.46 12.32
N VAL A 97 -26.09 8.64 13.60
CA VAL A 97 -27.10 7.78 14.26
C VAL A 97 -28.25 8.65 14.76
N ALA A 98 -29.48 8.40 14.30
CA ALA A 98 -30.68 9.09 14.79
C ALA A 98 -31.01 8.67 16.24
N GLY A 99 -31.64 9.54 17.03
CA GLY A 99 -31.97 9.27 18.43
C GLY A 99 -32.87 8.05 18.61
N SER A 100 -33.82 7.84 17.70
CA SER A 100 -34.71 6.67 17.68
C SER A 100 -33.97 5.34 17.53
N ALA A 101 -33.00 5.28 16.61
CA ALA A 101 -32.14 4.10 16.41
C ALA A 101 -31.16 3.93 17.57
N LEU A 102 -30.55 5.03 18.04
CA LEU A 102 -29.61 5.01 19.17
C LEU A 102 -30.26 4.48 20.45
N ALA A 103 -31.50 4.88 20.75
CA ALA A 103 -32.24 4.38 21.91
C ALA A 103 -32.38 2.85 21.89
N LYS A 104 -32.66 2.28 20.71
CA LYS A 104 -32.77 0.83 20.51
C LYS A 104 -31.42 0.12 20.60
N VAL A 105 -30.36 0.70 20.04
CA VAL A 105 -28.99 0.18 20.20
C VAL A 105 -28.61 0.13 21.68
N ILE A 106 -28.93 1.17 22.45
CA ILE A 106 -28.67 1.22 23.89
C ILE A 106 -29.48 0.15 24.64
N GLU A 107 -30.76 -0.04 24.30
CA GLU A 107 -31.62 -1.09 24.86
C GLU A 107 -30.98 -2.48 24.68
N TYR A 108 -30.54 -2.80 23.46
CA TYR A 108 -29.83 -4.03 23.12
C TYR A 108 -28.54 -4.18 23.95
N CYS A 109 -27.64 -3.20 23.87
CA CYS A 109 -26.35 -3.26 24.57
C CYS A 109 -26.53 -3.40 26.10
N THR A 110 -27.54 -2.76 26.68
CA THR A 110 -27.82 -2.86 28.12
C THR A 110 -28.25 -4.27 28.50
N LYS A 111 -29.15 -4.88 27.71
CA LYS A 111 -29.66 -6.23 28.00
C LYS A 111 -28.57 -7.28 27.88
N HIS A 112 -27.73 -7.19 26.83
CA HIS A 112 -26.67 -8.16 26.57
C HIS A 112 -25.46 -7.96 27.47
N ALA A 113 -25.16 -6.73 27.91
CA ALA A 113 -24.13 -6.48 28.92
C ALA A 113 -24.50 -7.09 30.29
N ILE A 114 -25.78 -7.02 30.69
CA ILE A 114 -26.27 -7.67 31.92
C ILE A 114 -26.13 -9.20 31.80
N ALA A 115 -26.52 -9.78 30.66
CA ALA A 115 -26.41 -11.22 30.43
C ALA A 115 -24.95 -11.71 30.39
N ALA A 116 -24.03 -10.89 29.86
CA ALA A 116 -22.60 -11.17 29.85
C ALA A 116 -21.97 -11.12 31.26
N ALA A 117 -22.42 -10.19 32.11
CA ALA A 117 -21.93 -10.06 33.49
C ALA A 117 -22.36 -11.23 34.41
N GLU A 118 -23.47 -11.92 34.09
CA GLU A 118 -23.96 -13.09 34.82
C GLU A 118 -23.26 -14.43 34.45
N GLY A 119 -22.09 -14.37 33.79
CA GLY A 119 -21.37 -15.47 33.14
C GLY A 119 -21.34 -16.85 33.85
N SER A 120 -21.28 -17.93 33.05
CA SER A 120 -21.10 -19.38 33.38
C SER A 120 -22.10 -20.04 34.36
N SER A 121 -22.73 -19.29 35.26
CA SER A 121 -23.77 -19.77 36.18
C SER A 121 -25.21 -19.56 35.66
N SER A 122 -25.35 -18.93 34.48
CA SER A 122 -26.65 -18.65 33.88
C SER A 122 -27.38 -19.95 33.58
N SER A 123 -28.50 -20.16 34.28
CA SER A 123 -29.37 -21.32 34.04
C SER A 123 -29.78 -21.38 32.57
N ARG A 124 -30.01 -22.58 32.02
CA ARG A 124 -30.52 -22.80 30.65
C ARG A 124 -31.69 -21.85 30.29
N LYS A 125 -32.50 -21.54 31.29
CA LYS A 125 -33.62 -20.60 31.24
C LYS A 125 -33.20 -19.16 30.93
N ALA A 126 -32.09 -18.65 31.48
CA ALA A 126 -31.63 -17.28 31.21
C ALA A 126 -31.12 -17.10 29.77
N LYS A 127 -30.44 -18.12 29.20
CA LYS A 127 -30.05 -18.12 27.78
C LYS A 127 -31.27 -18.20 26.85
N GLU A 128 -32.31 -18.94 27.23
CA GLU A 128 -33.58 -19.01 26.49
C GLU A 128 -34.35 -17.68 26.55
N GLU A 129 -34.39 -17.01 27.70
CA GLU A 129 -35.02 -15.69 27.85
C GLU A 129 -34.29 -14.60 27.05
N LEU A 130 -32.95 -14.66 26.92
CA LEU A 130 -32.19 -13.74 26.07
C LEU A 130 -32.50 -13.96 24.59
N LYS A 131 -32.53 -15.21 24.12
CA LYS A 131 -32.92 -15.53 22.73
C LYS A 131 -34.36 -15.09 22.43
N LYS A 132 -35.26 -15.25 23.40
CA LYS A 132 -36.64 -14.79 23.28
C LYS A 132 -36.71 -13.26 23.17
N PHE A 133 -35.92 -12.56 23.99
CA PHE A 133 -35.76 -11.11 23.88
C PHE A 133 -35.22 -10.71 22.50
N ASP A 134 -34.20 -11.39 21.97
CA ASP A 134 -33.63 -11.07 20.65
C ASP A 134 -34.67 -11.20 19.53
N VAL A 135 -35.50 -12.25 19.57
CA VAL A 135 -36.58 -12.43 18.60
C VAL A 135 -37.62 -11.30 18.69
N GLU A 136 -38.08 -10.97 19.90
CA GLU A 136 -39.08 -9.91 20.14
C GLU A 136 -38.51 -8.51 19.81
N PHE A 137 -37.23 -8.28 20.12
CA PHE A 137 -36.54 -7.02 19.86
C PHE A 137 -36.45 -6.72 18.36
N MET A 138 -36.33 -7.76 17.52
CA MET A 138 -36.27 -7.63 16.07
C MET A 138 -37.63 -7.56 15.36
N GLU A 139 -38.74 -7.59 16.10
CA GLU A 139 -40.08 -7.36 15.55
C GLU A 139 -40.34 -5.85 15.31
N VAL A 140 -39.45 -5.22 14.55
CA VAL A 140 -39.54 -3.82 14.14
C VAL A 140 -39.99 -3.70 12.67
N GLY A 141 -40.50 -2.52 12.29
CA GLY A 141 -40.80 -2.23 10.89
C GLY A 141 -39.53 -2.15 10.03
N ILE A 142 -39.67 -2.32 8.71
CA ILE A 142 -38.55 -2.37 7.75
C ILE A 142 -37.69 -1.10 7.82
N ASP A 143 -38.30 0.07 7.95
CA ASP A 143 -37.56 1.35 8.06
C ASP A 143 -36.67 1.38 9.33
N MET A 144 -37.21 0.96 10.46
CA MET A 144 -36.45 0.87 11.71
C MET A 144 -35.40 -0.24 11.68
N LEU A 145 -35.67 -1.35 10.97
CA LEU A 145 -34.69 -2.42 10.76
C LEU A 145 -33.50 -1.90 9.95
N TYR A 146 -33.76 -1.12 8.91
CA TYR A 146 -32.72 -0.46 8.11
C TYR A 146 -31.89 0.52 8.97
N ASP A 147 -32.56 1.39 9.73
CA ASP A 147 -31.89 2.33 10.63
C ASP A 147 -31.03 1.61 11.68
N LEU A 148 -31.49 0.46 12.19
CA LEU A 148 -30.75 -0.38 13.13
C LEU A 148 -29.52 -1.04 12.50
N ILE A 149 -29.62 -1.54 11.26
CA ILE A 149 -28.48 -2.10 10.52
C ILE A 149 -27.41 -1.01 10.33
N MET A 150 -27.83 0.18 9.89
CA MET A 150 -26.92 1.31 9.68
C MET A 150 -26.28 1.78 10.99
N ALA A 151 -27.05 1.87 12.07
CA ALA A 151 -26.56 2.26 13.39
C ALA A 151 -25.61 1.21 13.99
N ALA A 152 -25.94 -0.08 13.91
CA ALA A 152 -25.13 -1.17 14.43
C ALA A 152 -23.80 -1.29 13.67
N ASN A 153 -23.83 -1.16 12.34
CA ASN A 153 -22.62 -1.11 11.50
C ASN A 153 -21.75 0.11 11.85
N PHE A 154 -22.35 1.30 11.95
CA PHE A 154 -21.62 2.51 12.32
C PHE A 154 -20.98 2.40 13.71
N MET A 155 -21.72 1.95 14.71
CA MET A 155 -21.22 1.86 16.09
C MET A 155 -20.34 0.62 16.35
N GLY A 156 -20.27 -0.33 15.41
CA GLY A 156 -19.56 -1.59 15.57
C GLY A 156 -20.14 -2.46 16.69
N VAL A 157 -21.47 -2.67 16.69
CA VAL A 157 -22.18 -3.56 17.62
C VAL A 157 -22.55 -4.86 16.89
N GLU A 158 -21.60 -5.79 16.82
CA GLU A 158 -21.65 -6.97 15.94
C GLU A 158 -22.84 -7.90 16.20
N GLY A 159 -23.18 -8.13 17.47
CA GLY A 159 -24.33 -8.99 17.82
C GLY A 159 -25.65 -8.44 17.30
N LEU A 160 -25.83 -7.11 17.34
CA LEU A 160 -27.03 -6.45 16.83
C LEU A 160 -27.09 -6.46 15.30
N LEU A 161 -25.94 -6.25 14.65
CA LEU A 161 -25.83 -6.29 13.20
C LEU A 161 -26.18 -7.69 12.65
N SER A 162 -25.64 -8.73 13.29
CA SER A 162 -25.90 -10.12 12.94
C SER A 162 -27.38 -10.48 13.09
N LEU A 163 -27.98 -10.08 14.22
CA LEU A 163 -29.38 -10.30 14.51
C LEU A 163 -30.30 -9.58 13.50
N ALA A 164 -29.93 -8.35 13.08
CA ALA A 164 -30.66 -7.60 12.06
C ALA A 164 -30.52 -8.17 10.65
N ALA A 165 -29.33 -8.66 10.29
CA ALA A 165 -29.10 -9.37 9.04
C ALA A 165 -29.91 -10.66 8.96
N GLN A 166 -29.92 -11.46 10.04
CA GLN A 166 -30.73 -12.67 10.12
C GLN A 166 -32.22 -12.37 9.93
N ARG A 167 -32.75 -11.33 10.61
CA ARG A 167 -34.14 -10.92 10.44
C ARG A 167 -34.46 -10.51 9.00
N THR A 168 -33.54 -9.82 8.34
CA THR A 168 -33.68 -9.44 6.92
C THR A 168 -33.72 -10.67 6.02
N ALA A 169 -32.87 -11.67 6.28
CA ALA A 169 -32.88 -12.94 5.55
C ALA A 169 -34.19 -13.71 5.74
N GLU A 170 -34.76 -13.74 6.96
CA GLU A 170 -36.08 -14.33 7.22
C GLU A 170 -37.20 -13.63 6.45
N LEU A 171 -37.10 -12.30 6.27
CA LEU A 171 -38.04 -11.56 5.45
C LEU A 171 -37.91 -11.92 3.95
N ILE A 172 -36.74 -12.33 3.48
CA ILE A 172 -36.52 -12.71 2.07
C ILE A 172 -36.90 -14.18 1.82
N LYS A 173 -36.68 -15.06 2.81
CA LYS A 173 -36.84 -16.51 2.69
C LYS A 173 -38.24 -16.88 2.19
N GLY A 174 -38.30 -17.60 1.07
CA GLY A 174 -39.53 -18.12 0.48
C GLY A 174 -40.41 -17.11 -0.25
N LYS A 175 -39.96 -15.86 -0.45
CA LYS A 175 -40.67 -14.86 -1.26
C LYS A 175 -40.20 -14.88 -2.70
N SER A 176 -41.13 -14.58 -3.62
CA SER A 176 -40.80 -14.37 -5.03
C SER A 176 -40.01 -13.07 -5.23
N PRO A 177 -39.20 -12.96 -6.30
CA PRO A 177 -38.50 -11.73 -6.64
C PRO A 177 -39.43 -10.50 -6.72
N GLU A 178 -40.67 -10.67 -7.19
CA GLU A 178 -41.68 -9.60 -7.26
C GLU A 178 -42.08 -9.13 -5.86
N GLN A 179 -42.34 -10.06 -4.95
CA GLN A 179 -42.71 -9.76 -3.56
C GLN A 179 -41.56 -9.13 -2.77
N ILE A 180 -40.31 -9.55 -3.03
CA ILE A 180 -39.12 -8.94 -2.44
C ILE A 180 -38.97 -7.50 -2.95
N ARG A 181 -39.12 -7.30 -4.26
CA ARG A 181 -39.05 -5.97 -4.89
C ARG A 181 -40.11 -5.02 -4.32
N GLU A 182 -41.35 -5.48 -4.18
CA GLU A 182 -42.42 -4.71 -3.54
C GLU A 182 -42.11 -4.40 -2.06
N MET A 183 -41.63 -5.39 -1.31
CA MET A 183 -41.35 -5.26 0.13
C MET A 183 -40.24 -4.27 0.45
N PHE A 184 -39.18 -4.22 -0.36
CA PHE A 184 -38.03 -3.35 -0.17
C PHE A 184 -38.08 -2.09 -1.05
N GLY A 185 -39.17 -1.87 -1.80
CA GLY A 185 -39.31 -0.72 -2.70
C GLY A 185 -38.32 -0.69 -3.87
N ILE A 186 -37.85 -1.87 -4.32
CA ILE A 186 -36.86 -2.02 -5.38
C ILE A 186 -37.56 -2.00 -6.75
N LYS A 187 -37.10 -1.14 -7.65
CA LYS A 187 -37.58 -1.08 -9.04
C LYS A 187 -36.97 -2.21 -9.84
N ASN A 188 -37.79 -2.96 -10.61
CA ASN A 188 -37.28 -3.93 -11.57
C ASN A 188 -36.58 -3.21 -12.74
N ASP A 189 -35.30 -3.48 -12.93
CA ASP A 189 -34.43 -2.94 -13.98
C ASP A 189 -34.08 -3.98 -15.07
N HIS A 190 -34.54 -5.22 -14.91
CA HIS A 190 -34.38 -6.26 -15.92
C HIS A 190 -35.29 -6.05 -17.13
N THR A 191 -34.76 -6.35 -18.31
CA THR A 191 -35.58 -6.44 -19.53
C THR A 191 -36.45 -7.72 -19.51
N PRO A 192 -37.60 -7.74 -20.22
CA PRO A 192 -38.45 -8.93 -20.29
C PRO A 192 -37.71 -10.17 -20.82
N GLU A 193 -36.73 -9.97 -21.69
CA GLU A 193 -35.88 -11.04 -22.23
C GLU A 193 -34.93 -11.63 -21.18
N GLU A 194 -34.32 -10.80 -20.33
CA GLU A 194 -33.43 -11.24 -19.24
C GLU A 194 -34.21 -11.95 -18.13
N GLU A 195 -35.41 -11.46 -17.77
CA GLU A 195 -36.26 -12.09 -16.75
C GLU A 195 -36.74 -13.48 -17.19
N GLU A 196 -37.04 -13.67 -18.48
CA GLU A 196 -37.41 -14.96 -19.05
C GLU A 196 -36.23 -15.94 -19.15
N GLN A 197 -35.00 -15.44 -19.35
CA GLN A 197 -33.79 -16.27 -19.28
C GLN A 197 -33.53 -16.76 -17.86
N ILE A 198 -33.58 -15.85 -16.87
CA ILE A 198 -33.40 -16.19 -15.45
C ILE A 198 -34.48 -17.18 -14.98
N ARG A 199 -35.72 -17.05 -15.47
CA ARG A 199 -36.80 -17.99 -15.17
C ARG A 199 -36.51 -19.39 -15.72
N LYS A 200 -36.02 -19.48 -16.96
CA LYS A 200 -35.68 -20.77 -17.59
C LYS A 200 -34.50 -21.45 -16.92
N GLU A 201 -33.46 -20.70 -16.57
CA GLU A 201 -32.30 -21.24 -15.85
C GLU A 201 -32.71 -21.83 -14.50
N ARG A 202 -33.62 -21.17 -13.77
CA ARG A 202 -34.17 -21.72 -12.51
C ARG A 202 -35.02 -22.98 -12.71
N GLU A 203 -35.84 -23.02 -13.76
CA GLU A 203 -36.65 -24.20 -14.09
C GLU A 203 -35.75 -25.40 -14.45
N GLU A 204 -34.65 -25.16 -15.18
CA GLU A 204 -33.64 -26.17 -15.49
C GLU A 204 -32.88 -26.64 -14.24
N GLU A 205 -32.54 -25.76 -13.29
CA GLU A 205 -31.93 -26.11 -12.00
C GLU A 205 -32.87 -26.91 -11.06
N GLU A 206 -34.17 -26.62 -11.08
CA GLU A 206 -35.16 -27.36 -10.30
C GLU A 206 -35.39 -28.78 -10.85
N GLU A 207 -35.35 -28.96 -12.16
CA GLU A 207 -35.44 -30.28 -12.81
C GLU A 207 -34.21 -31.16 -12.53
N ASP A 208 -33.01 -30.58 -12.50
CA ASP A 208 -31.78 -31.32 -12.14
C ASP A 208 -31.73 -31.70 -10.65
N ASN A 209 -32.28 -30.87 -9.76
CA ASN A 209 -32.35 -31.16 -8.32
C ASN A 209 -33.36 -32.25 -7.96
N GLN A 210 -34.45 -32.42 -8.73
CA GLN A 210 -35.39 -33.54 -8.54
C GLN A 210 -34.79 -34.91 -8.94
N GLY A 211 -33.68 -34.93 -9.69
CA GLY A 211 -32.91 -36.14 -9.98
C GLY A 211 -32.07 -36.66 -8.81
N ASP A 212 -31.69 -35.80 -7.86
CA ASP A 212 -30.77 -36.13 -6.75
C ASP A 212 -31.50 -36.37 -5.40
N GLU A 213 -32.79 -36.05 -5.32
CA GLU A 213 -33.62 -36.16 -4.12
C GLU A 213 -33.99 -37.61 -3.73
N LEU A 214 -33.76 -38.59 -4.62
CA LEU A 214 -33.95 -40.03 -4.33
C LEU A 214 -32.76 -40.69 -3.61
N ARG A 215 -31.68 -39.95 -3.28
CA ARG A 215 -30.48 -40.50 -2.61
C ARG A 215 -30.02 -39.81 -1.32
N ARG A 216 -30.64 -38.70 -0.90
CA ARG A 216 -30.31 -38.04 0.37
C ARG A 216 -31.58 -37.75 1.17
N GLY A 217 -31.96 -38.72 2.00
CA GLY A 217 -32.77 -38.44 3.17
C GLY A 217 -31.92 -37.71 4.21
N ASP A 218 -32.39 -36.53 4.60
CA ASP A 218 -32.01 -35.72 5.77
C ASP A 218 -30.57 -35.18 5.85
N LEU A 219 -30.41 -33.91 5.47
CA LEU A 219 -30.07 -32.80 6.38
C LEU A 219 -29.99 -31.49 5.57
N ARG A 220 -30.81 -30.52 5.97
CA ARG A 220 -30.91 -29.20 5.35
C ARG A 220 -29.75 -28.32 5.79
N ASP A 221 -29.17 -27.68 4.79
CA ASP A 221 -28.18 -26.62 4.81
C ASP A 221 -28.83 -25.28 5.21
N ASP A 222 -28.18 -24.50 6.05
CA ASP A 222 -28.40 -23.05 6.21
C ASP A 222 -26.99 -22.45 6.37
N GLY A 223 -26.55 -21.70 5.35
CA GLY A 223 -25.22 -21.14 5.23
C GLY A 223 -25.11 -19.67 5.65
N GLY A 224 -23.85 -19.26 5.91
CA GLY A 224 -23.30 -17.96 5.52
C GLY A 224 -23.44 -16.77 6.47
N GLY A 225 -22.41 -16.52 7.28
CA GLY A 225 -22.16 -15.25 7.96
C GLY A 225 -20.76 -15.26 8.55
N GLY A 226 -19.79 -14.71 7.83
CA GLY A 226 -18.39 -14.66 8.24
C GLY A 226 -18.04 -13.30 8.80
N GLU A 227 -17.96 -13.19 10.12
CA GLU A 227 -17.14 -12.24 10.88
C GLU A 227 -16.94 -12.82 12.30
N HIS A 228 -15.70 -12.80 12.80
CA HIS A 228 -15.22 -13.28 14.10
C HIS A 228 -15.48 -14.76 14.48
N VAL A 229 -15.06 -15.68 13.60
CA VAL A 229 -15.01 -17.12 13.90
C VAL A 229 -13.94 -17.44 14.97
N ALA A 230 -12.84 -16.66 15.05
CA ALA A 230 -11.75 -16.89 16.00
C ALA A 230 -12.15 -16.72 17.48
N ASP A 231 -12.91 -15.67 17.81
CA ASP A 231 -13.39 -15.41 19.17
C ASP A 231 -14.49 -16.38 19.59
N THR A 232 -15.33 -16.76 18.63
CA THR A 232 -16.35 -17.81 18.80
C THR A 232 -15.70 -19.17 19.06
N LEU A 233 -14.62 -19.50 18.33
CA LEU A 233 -13.84 -20.73 18.52
C LEU A 233 -13.16 -20.78 19.90
N LEU A 234 -12.60 -19.66 20.36
CA LEU A 234 -11.97 -19.57 21.69
C LEU A 234 -12.98 -19.87 22.79
N HIS A 235 -14.17 -19.27 22.71
CA HIS A 235 -15.27 -19.51 23.65
C HIS A 235 -15.83 -20.94 23.60
N MET A 236 -15.86 -21.57 22.43
CA MET A 236 -16.35 -22.95 22.25
C MET A 236 -15.36 -24.02 22.74
N ILE A 237 -14.05 -23.73 22.73
CA ILE A 237 -13.00 -24.60 23.28
C ILE A 237 -13.04 -24.60 24.81
N GLU A 238 -13.30 -23.44 25.43
CA GLU A 238 -13.47 -23.33 26.88
C GLU A 238 -14.72 -24.10 27.38
N ASP A 239 -15.75 -24.23 26.53
CA ASP A 239 -17.01 -24.94 26.82
C ASP A 239 -17.02 -26.44 26.47
N GLY A 240 -15.92 -27.02 25.97
CA GLY A 240 -15.75 -28.47 25.80
C GLY A 240 -16.66 -29.12 24.73
N CYS A 241 -17.02 -28.41 23.66
CA CYS A 241 -17.86 -28.94 22.59
C CYS A 241 -17.13 -29.93 21.67
N ALA A 242 -17.69 -31.14 21.50
CA ALA A 242 -17.18 -32.15 20.58
C ALA A 242 -17.66 -31.86 19.14
N GLY A 243 -16.84 -31.12 18.39
CA GLY A 243 -17.03 -30.84 16.96
C GLY A 243 -17.51 -29.41 16.70
N ILE A 244 -16.64 -28.58 16.14
CA ILE A 244 -16.95 -27.19 15.77
C ILE A 244 -17.08 -27.14 14.24
N PRO A 245 -18.28 -26.87 13.68
CA PRO A 245 -18.43 -26.64 12.25
C PRO A 245 -17.86 -25.25 11.91
N LEU A 246 -16.89 -25.21 10.98
CA LEU A 246 -16.34 -23.97 10.43
C LEU A 246 -17.01 -23.68 9.08
N PRO A 247 -17.98 -22.74 9.01
CA PRO A 247 -18.54 -22.34 7.72
C PRO A 247 -17.45 -21.68 6.87
N ASN A 248 -17.47 -21.94 5.56
CA ASN A 248 -16.57 -21.36 4.55
C ASN A 248 -15.09 -21.80 4.57
N VAL A 249 -14.71 -22.80 5.38
CA VAL A 249 -13.36 -23.40 5.31
C VAL A 249 -13.46 -24.85 4.87
N ALA A 250 -12.95 -25.16 3.67
CA ALA A 250 -12.91 -26.54 3.19
C ALA A 250 -12.01 -27.42 4.09
N ALA A 251 -12.35 -28.70 4.20
CA ALA A 251 -11.68 -29.64 5.11
C ALA A 251 -10.16 -29.77 4.86
N LYS A 252 -9.71 -29.62 3.60
CA LYS A 252 -8.30 -29.71 3.21
C LYS A 252 -7.47 -28.52 3.73
N PRO A 253 -7.82 -27.24 3.45
CA PRO A 253 -7.19 -26.07 4.07
C PRO A 253 -7.18 -26.12 5.59
N LEU A 254 -8.30 -26.51 6.20
CA LEU A 254 -8.40 -26.61 7.66
C LEU A 254 -7.41 -27.64 8.24
N ALA A 255 -7.29 -28.81 7.62
CA ALA A 255 -6.34 -29.82 8.05
C ALA A 255 -4.89 -29.30 8.03
N LYS A 256 -4.52 -28.55 6.98
CA LYS A 256 -3.20 -27.91 6.87
C LYS A 256 -2.98 -26.82 7.92
N ILE A 257 -3.98 -26.01 8.23
CA ILE A 257 -3.89 -25.01 9.32
C ILE A 257 -3.69 -25.71 10.67
N ILE A 258 -4.43 -26.79 10.94
CA ILE A 258 -4.26 -27.58 12.18
C ILE A 258 -2.86 -28.19 12.23
N GLU A 259 -2.36 -28.70 11.12
CA GLU A 259 -1.00 -29.25 11.00
C GLU A 259 0.05 -28.19 11.33
N TYR A 260 -0.10 -26.98 10.78
CA TYR A 260 0.75 -25.82 11.09
C TYR A 260 0.73 -25.49 12.58
N CYS A 261 -0.45 -25.28 13.17
CA CYS A 261 -0.59 -24.94 14.58
C CYS A 261 0.03 -26.01 15.49
N THR A 262 -0.18 -27.29 15.17
CA THR A 262 0.38 -28.41 15.94
C THR A 262 1.91 -28.43 15.86
N LYS A 263 2.48 -28.19 14.67
CA LYS A 263 3.92 -28.22 14.45
C LYS A 263 4.62 -27.03 15.13
N HIS A 264 4.07 -25.83 15.04
CA HIS A 264 4.63 -24.62 15.66
C HIS A 264 4.47 -24.62 17.19
N ALA A 265 3.35 -25.10 17.74
CA ALA A 265 3.15 -25.23 19.19
C ALA A 265 4.14 -26.21 19.85
N ALA A 266 4.58 -27.25 19.13
CA ALA A 266 5.54 -28.22 19.64
C ALA A 266 6.97 -27.65 19.85
N VAL A 267 7.26 -26.46 19.31
CA VAL A 267 8.60 -25.87 19.26
C VAL A 267 8.79 -24.67 20.19
N GLU A 268 7.72 -24.16 20.84
CA GLU A 268 7.78 -22.99 21.74
C GLU A 268 8.65 -23.21 23.01
N GLY A 269 9.11 -24.43 23.28
CA GLY A 269 10.02 -24.79 24.37
C GLY A 269 11.52 -24.66 24.04
N GLY A 270 11.99 -23.48 23.62
CA GLY A 270 13.43 -23.18 23.45
C GLY A 270 14.04 -23.67 22.12
N SER A 271 14.08 -22.80 21.12
CA SER A 271 14.50 -23.16 19.74
C SER A 271 16.02 -23.19 19.56
N THR A 272 16.53 -24.28 18.97
CA THR A 272 17.90 -24.37 18.43
C THR A 272 17.90 -24.01 16.95
N ALA A 273 19.03 -23.56 16.38
CA ALA A 273 19.13 -23.21 14.96
C ALA A 273 18.71 -24.36 14.00
N ALA A 274 18.88 -25.62 14.41
CA ALA A 274 18.44 -26.78 13.66
C ALA A 274 16.90 -26.92 13.65
N ALA A 275 16.24 -26.71 14.80
CA ALA A 275 14.79 -26.74 14.90
C ALA A 275 14.13 -25.63 14.06
N ALA A 276 14.73 -24.43 14.02
CA ALA A 276 14.25 -23.34 13.17
C ALA A 276 14.37 -23.65 11.66
N ALA A 277 15.45 -24.33 11.24
CA ALA A 277 15.62 -24.76 9.85
C ALA A 277 14.63 -25.86 9.45
N GLU A 278 14.34 -26.80 10.36
CA GLU A 278 13.30 -27.82 10.15
C GLU A 278 11.91 -27.21 10.05
N LEU A 279 11.60 -26.21 10.88
CA LEU A 279 10.33 -25.49 10.84
C LEU A 279 10.15 -24.75 9.52
N LYS A 280 11.18 -24.03 9.06
CA LYS A 280 11.15 -23.33 7.78
C LYS A 280 10.91 -24.29 6.60
N ARG A 281 11.57 -25.45 6.60
CA ARG A 281 11.37 -26.47 5.56
C ARG A 281 9.95 -27.03 5.59
N PHE A 282 9.41 -27.25 6.78
CA PHE A 282 8.01 -27.65 6.95
C PHE A 282 7.06 -26.58 6.43
N ASP A 283 7.31 -25.30 6.73
CA ASP A 283 6.50 -24.19 6.25
C ASP A 283 6.50 -24.14 4.71
N GLU A 284 7.67 -24.23 4.07
CA GLU A 284 7.81 -24.32 2.61
C GLU A 284 7.01 -25.48 2.00
N GLU A 285 7.00 -26.65 2.64
CA GLU A 285 6.22 -27.82 2.19
C GLU A 285 4.71 -27.66 2.43
N LEU A 286 4.31 -26.99 3.51
CA LEU A 286 2.91 -26.74 3.83
C LEU A 286 2.22 -25.89 2.75
N ILE A 287 2.93 -24.87 2.27
CA ILE A 287 2.48 -23.91 1.27
C ILE A 287 2.80 -24.33 -0.18
N ASP A 288 3.56 -25.40 -0.39
CA ASP A 288 3.72 -25.99 -1.73
C ASP A 288 2.48 -26.78 -2.14
N VAL A 289 1.43 -26.05 -2.50
CA VAL A 289 0.12 -26.56 -2.91
C VAL A 289 -0.30 -25.94 -4.24
N ASP A 290 -1.32 -26.51 -4.87
CA ASP A 290 -1.91 -25.93 -6.07
C ASP A 290 -2.57 -24.57 -5.78
N THR A 291 -2.77 -23.75 -6.81
CA THR A 291 -3.27 -22.37 -6.64
C THR A 291 -4.67 -22.28 -6.04
N ASP A 292 -5.50 -23.32 -6.19
CA ASP A 292 -6.83 -23.38 -5.57
C ASP A 292 -6.72 -23.63 -4.06
N THR A 293 -5.91 -24.60 -3.65
CA THR A 293 -5.63 -24.84 -2.23
C THR A 293 -4.96 -23.63 -1.57
N LEU A 294 -4.04 -22.95 -2.28
CA LEU A 294 -3.39 -21.72 -1.80
C LEU A 294 -4.41 -20.59 -1.56
N TYR A 295 -5.31 -20.35 -2.51
CA TYR A 295 -6.38 -19.36 -2.34
C TYR A 295 -7.22 -19.64 -1.07
N HIS A 296 -7.62 -20.89 -0.87
CA HIS A 296 -8.39 -21.26 0.31
C HIS A 296 -7.58 -21.16 1.63
N LEU A 297 -6.28 -21.43 1.61
CA LEU A 297 -5.40 -21.22 2.77
C LEU A 297 -5.27 -19.74 3.13
N LEU A 298 -5.17 -18.87 2.12
CA LEU A 298 -5.07 -17.43 2.30
C LEU A 298 -6.38 -16.87 2.90
N MET A 299 -7.54 -17.29 2.37
CA MET A 299 -8.85 -16.93 2.93
C MET A 299 -9.05 -17.47 4.35
N ALA A 300 -8.71 -18.74 4.59
CA ALA A 300 -8.91 -19.39 5.89
C ALA A 300 -7.93 -18.85 6.95
N GLY A 301 -6.68 -18.57 6.59
CA GLY A 301 -5.70 -17.95 7.48
C GLY A 301 -6.14 -16.57 7.94
N ASN A 302 -6.68 -15.76 7.01
CA ASN A 302 -7.28 -14.46 7.34
C ASN A 302 -8.51 -14.61 8.24
N LEU A 303 -9.45 -15.49 7.87
CA LEU A 303 -10.70 -15.69 8.62
C LEU A 303 -10.48 -16.24 10.04
N MET A 304 -9.50 -17.13 10.21
CA MET A 304 -9.20 -17.79 11.49
C MET A 304 -8.18 -17.02 12.34
N GLY A 305 -7.61 -15.92 11.84
CA GLY A 305 -6.60 -15.13 12.55
C GLY A 305 -5.27 -15.86 12.76
N VAL A 306 -4.92 -16.81 11.87
CA VAL A 306 -3.64 -17.54 11.96
C VAL A 306 -2.59 -16.79 11.14
N GLU A 307 -2.04 -15.73 11.73
CA GLU A 307 -1.11 -14.80 11.06
C GLU A 307 0.04 -15.52 10.33
N GLY A 308 0.67 -16.52 10.95
CA GLY A 308 1.78 -17.23 10.32
C GLY A 308 1.40 -18.00 9.04
N VAL A 309 0.20 -18.60 8.98
CA VAL A 309 -0.28 -19.24 7.73
C VAL A 309 -0.63 -18.19 6.68
N LEU A 310 -1.26 -17.09 7.10
CA LEU A 310 -1.59 -15.99 6.20
C LEU A 310 -0.33 -15.38 5.58
N GLU A 311 0.71 -15.10 6.38
CA GLU A 311 1.99 -14.57 5.92
C GLU A 311 2.67 -15.51 4.91
N LEU A 312 2.71 -16.81 5.19
CA LEU A 312 3.27 -17.81 4.27
C LEU A 312 2.49 -17.86 2.94
N ALA A 313 1.17 -17.83 3.01
CA ALA A 313 0.31 -17.84 1.83
C ALA A 313 0.44 -16.57 0.98
N VAL A 314 0.49 -15.40 1.62
CA VAL A 314 0.71 -14.10 0.97
C VAL A 314 2.10 -14.06 0.32
N GLN A 315 3.14 -14.52 1.02
CA GLN A 315 4.50 -14.62 0.49
C GLN A 315 4.57 -15.52 -0.73
N ARG A 316 3.96 -16.72 -0.69
CA ARG A 316 3.91 -17.61 -1.85
C ARG A 316 3.13 -17.01 -3.02
N THR A 317 2.04 -16.32 -2.74
CA THR A 317 1.24 -15.65 -3.77
C THR A 317 2.06 -14.57 -4.46
N ALA A 318 2.83 -13.77 -3.72
CA ALA A 318 3.75 -12.79 -4.29
C ALA A 318 4.84 -13.45 -5.15
N GLU A 319 5.40 -14.59 -4.73
CA GLU A 319 6.37 -15.35 -5.52
C GLU A 319 5.79 -15.88 -6.84
N LEU A 320 4.51 -16.25 -6.85
CA LEU A 320 3.81 -16.67 -8.06
C LEU A 320 3.53 -15.51 -9.03
N ILE A 321 3.59 -14.25 -8.58
CA ILE A 321 3.39 -13.04 -9.39
C ILE A 321 4.72 -12.50 -9.92
N ARG A 322 5.78 -12.54 -9.10
CA ARG A 322 7.08 -11.95 -9.45
C ARG A 322 7.61 -12.46 -10.79
N GLY A 323 8.03 -11.52 -11.64
CA GLY A 323 8.62 -11.77 -12.94
C GLY A 323 7.65 -12.17 -14.05
N LYS A 324 6.34 -12.26 -13.77
CA LYS A 324 5.33 -12.65 -14.75
C LYS A 324 4.68 -11.44 -15.44
N SER A 325 4.18 -11.65 -16.65
CA SER A 325 3.32 -10.69 -17.35
C SER A 325 1.89 -10.69 -16.80
N PRO A 326 1.07 -9.66 -17.07
CA PRO A 326 -0.36 -9.67 -16.72
C PRO A 326 -1.09 -10.92 -17.23
N GLU A 327 -0.78 -11.38 -18.45
CA GLU A 327 -1.38 -12.57 -19.06
C GLU A 327 -0.99 -13.85 -18.31
N GLU A 328 0.30 -14.01 -17.98
CA GLU A 328 0.79 -15.17 -17.22
C GLU A 328 0.23 -15.21 -15.80
N ILE A 329 -0.01 -14.04 -15.18
CA ILE A 329 -0.68 -13.92 -13.88
C ILE A 329 -2.13 -14.38 -14.03
N ARG A 330 -2.87 -13.88 -15.03
CA ARG A 330 -4.25 -14.31 -15.32
C ARG A 330 -4.35 -15.83 -15.48
N ASP A 331 -3.44 -16.43 -16.25
CA ASP A 331 -3.38 -17.88 -16.44
C ASP A 331 -3.07 -18.64 -15.14
N THR A 332 -2.12 -18.14 -14.33
CA THR A 332 -1.71 -18.76 -13.07
C THR A 332 -2.88 -18.84 -12.07
N PHE A 333 -3.62 -17.74 -11.94
CA PHE A 333 -4.72 -17.63 -10.97
C PHE A 333 -6.07 -17.99 -11.56
N LYS A 334 -6.17 -18.22 -12.87
CA LYS A 334 -7.41 -18.42 -13.63
C LYS A 334 -8.36 -17.22 -13.49
N ILE A 335 -7.82 -16.02 -13.67
CA ILE A 335 -8.54 -14.75 -13.62
C ILE A 335 -8.94 -14.38 -15.05
N ALA A 336 -10.21 -14.07 -15.27
CA ALA A 336 -10.67 -13.54 -16.55
C ALA A 336 -10.19 -12.10 -16.73
N ASN A 337 -9.79 -11.74 -17.95
CA ASN A 337 -9.57 -10.34 -18.30
C ASN A 337 -10.92 -9.63 -18.35
N ASP A 338 -11.13 -8.68 -17.45
CA ASP A 338 -12.34 -7.87 -17.38
C ASP A 338 -12.14 -6.47 -18.00
N PHE A 339 -10.94 -6.14 -18.49
CA PHE A 339 -10.67 -4.92 -19.27
C PHE A 339 -11.30 -5.00 -20.67
N THR A 340 -11.85 -3.89 -21.12
CA THR A 340 -12.13 -3.70 -22.55
C THR A 340 -10.80 -3.65 -23.33
N PRO A 341 -10.80 -4.01 -24.63
CA PRO A 341 -9.59 -3.89 -25.46
C PRO A 341 -8.99 -2.49 -25.45
N GLU A 342 -9.83 -1.46 -25.41
CA GLU A 342 -9.43 -0.06 -25.35
C GLU A 342 -8.75 0.30 -24.01
N GLU A 343 -9.32 -0.14 -22.88
CA GLU A 343 -8.71 0.07 -21.55
C GLU A 343 -7.39 -0.70 -21.41
N GLU A 344 -7.34 -1.94 -21.91
CA GLU A 344 -6.11 -2.74 -21.89
C GLU A 344 -5.00 -2.09 -22.73
N GLU A 345 -5.34 -1.56 -23.91
CA GLU A 345 -4.40 -0.79 -24.74
C GLU A 345 -3.92 0.47 -24.02
N GLU A 346 -4.80 1.19 -23.31
CA GLU A 346 -4.42 2.35 -22.50
C GLU A 346 -3.45 1.98 -21.38
N ILE A 347 -3.73 0.91 -20.63
CA ILE A 347 -2.86 0.40 -19.56
C ILE A 347 -1.50 -0.04 -20.11
N ILE A 348 -1.48 -0.71 -21.26
CA ILE A 348 -0.25 -1.11 -21.95
C ILE A 348 0.54 0.13 -22.38
N ASN A 349 -0.11 1.14 -22.93
CA ASN A 349 0.53 2.38 -23.38
C ASN A 349 1.09 3.19 -22.20
N GLU A 350 0.35 3.31 -21.10
CA GLU A 350 0.78 3.93 -19.84
C GLU A 350 2.07 3.27 -19.32
N ASN A 351 2.13 1.94 -19.38
CA ASN A 351 3.20 1.11 -18.81
C ASN A 351 4.21 0.60 -19.85
N ALA A 352 4.19 1.10 -21.07
CA ALA A 352 5.04 0.65 -22.18
C ALA A 352 6.54 0.77 -21.84
N TRP A 353 6.89 1.70 -20.96
CA TRP A 353 8.25 1.90 -20.48
C TRP A 353 8.80 0.73 -19.63
N ALA A 354 7.91 -0.08 -19.03
CA ALA A 354 8.25 -1.22 -18.19
C ALA A 354 7.89 -2.59 -18.79
N LEU A 355 6.80 -2.68 -19.57
CA LEU A 355 6.21 -3.97 -19.97
C LEU A 355 6.55 -4.42 -21.41
N GLN A 356 7.07 -3.53 -22.27
CA GLN A 356 7.23 -3.81 -23.71
C GLN A 356 8.36 -4.82 -24.05
N GLY A 357 9.11 -5.32 -23.05
CA GLY A 357 10.12 -6.37 -23.23
C GLY A 357 9.61 -7.81 -23.08
N GLN A 358 8.34 -8.00 -22.69
CA GLN A 358 7.74 -9.33 -22.48
C GLN A 358 7.08 -9.90 -23.75
N THR A 359 6.74 -9.06 -24.74
CA THR A 359 6.04 -9.48 -25.97
C THR A 359 6.96 -9.87 -27.13
N ASP A 360 8.25 -9.51 -27.07
CA ASP A 360 9.22 -9.78 -28.17
C ASP A 360 9.60 -11.27 -28.31
N ILE A 361 9.19 -12.14 -27.37
CA ILE A 361 9.46 -13.60 -27.42
C ILE A 361 8.32 -14.38 -28.11
N ALA A 362 7.14 -13.79 -28.27
CA ALA A 362 5.99 -14.40 -28.94
C ALA A 362 5.80 -13.91 -30.39
N GLY A 363 6.38 -12.76 -30.76
CA GLY A 363 6.21 -12.12 -32.06
C GLY A 363 7.05 -12.67 -33.22
N GLU A 364 7.98 -13.61 -32.97
CA GLU A 364 8.88 -14.12 -34.02
C GLU A 364 8.23 -15.13 -35.00
N VAL A 365 6.91 -15.39 -34.87
CA VAL A 365 6.18 -16.32 -35.76
C VAL A 365 5.14 -15.64 -36.65
N ALA A 366 4.80 -14.36 -36.45
CA ALA A 366 3.84 -13.65 -37.29
C ALA A 366 4.53 -12.58 -38.15
N GLY A 367 5.10 -13.01 -39.27
CA GLY A 367 5.74 -12.13 -40.24
C GLY A 367 4.77 -11.08 -40.83
N GLY A 368 5.22 -9.82 -40.78
CA GLY A 368 5.10 -8.86 -41.88
C GLY A 368 3.74 -8.22 -42.14
N ILE A 369 3.37 -7.22 -41.35
CA ILE A 369 2.62 -6.05 -41.87
C ILE A 369 3.20 -4.78 -41.24
N VAL A 370 3.93 -4.02 -42.05
CA VAL A 370 4.33 -2.64 -41.75
C VAL A 370 3.12 -1.76 -42.04
N VAL A 371 2.44 -1.23 -41.02
CA VAL A 371 1.48 -0.14 -41.22
C VAL A 371 2.23 1.18 -41.06
N LEU A 372 2.66 1.73 -42.19
CA LEU A 372 3.07 3.13 -42.31
C LEU A 372 1.83 4.02 -42.15
N ALA A 373 1.69 4.66 -41.00
CA ALA A 373 0.79 5.81 -40.87
C ALA A 373 1.41 7.02 -41.57
N VAL A 374 0.85 7.41 -42.72
CA VAL A 374 1.16 8.67 -43.42
C VAL A 374 0.02 9.65 -43.18
N ALA A 375 0.37 10.83 -42.68
CA ALA A 375 -0.51 11.98 -42.51
C ALA A 375 -0.75 12.75 -43.83
N GLY A 376 -1.93 13.36 -43.94
CA GLY A 376 -2.33 14.34 -44.98
C GLY A 376 -2.94 13.68 -46.23
N ASP A 377 -4.02 14.14 -46.86
CA ASP A 377 -4.54 15.51 -46.99
C ASP A 377 -5.97 15.44 -47.59
N ARG A 378 -6.73 16.54 -47.52
CA ARG A 378 -8.08 16.70 -48.10
C ARG A 378 -8.10 16.53 -49.63
N THR A 379 -9.16 15.92 -50.18
CA THR A 379 -9.97 16.44 -51.31
C THR A 379 -11.05 15.46 -51.79
N SER A 380 -12.17 16.03 -52.22
CA SER A 380 -13.38 15.44 -52.81
C SER A 380 -13.17 14.67 -54.12
N SER A 381 -13.88 13.55 -54.32
CA SER A 381 -14.78 13.36 -55.49
C SER A 381 -15.56 12.04 -55.45
N THR A 382 -16.81 12.14 -55.85
CA THR A 382 -17.78 11.08 -56.18
C THR A 382 -17.35 10.17 -57.32
N ARG A 383 -17.64 8.86 -57.24
CA ARG A 383 -18.13 8.06 -58.37
C ARG A 383 -18.72 6.70 -57.95
N GLU A 384 -19.99 6.52 -58.30
CA GLU A 384 -20.74 5.27 -58.33
C GLU A 384 -20.24 4.32 -59.44
N PHE A 385 -20.32 3.01 -59.19
CA PHE A 385 -20.60 1.86 -60.09
C PHE A 385 -20.60 0.63 -59.16
N GLY A 386 -21.52 -0.34 -59.13
CA GLY A 386 -22.73 -0.70 -59.85
C GLY A 386 -23.20 -2.07 -59.30
N ASN A 387 -24.51 -2.28 -59.29
CA ASN A 387 -25.35 -3.33 -58.69
C ASN A 387 -25.02 -4.85 -58.83
N LEU A 388 -25.30 -5.59 -57.72
CA LEU A 388 -26.00 -6.91 -57.48
C LEU A 388 -25.60 -8.21 -58.24
N PRO A 389 -25.99 -9.45 -57.79
CA PRO A 389 -27.02 -9.88 -56.79
C PRO A 389 -26.57 -10.97 -55.75
N SER A 390 -27.10 -10.97 -54.51
CA SER A 390 -28.24 -11.75 -53.95
C SER A 390 -28.00 -13.25 -53.60
N CYS A 391 -28.16 -13.53 -52.30
CA CYS A 391 -28.66 -14.75 -51.61
C CYS A 391 -27.81 -16.05 -51.55
N LYS A 392 -27.38 -16.45 -50.33
CA LYS A 392 -27.99 -17.54 -49.51
C LYS A 392 -27.13 -17.91 -48.29
N ALA A 393 -27.75 -17.78 -47.10
CA ALA A 393 -27.67 -18.55 -45.84
C ALA A 393 -26.33 -19.11 -45.28
N PRO A 394 -26.17 -19.14 -43.93
CA PRO A 394 -24.89 -19.30 -43.26
C PRO A 394 -24.52 -20.76 -43.01
N ALA A 395 -23.23 -21.06 -43.11
CA ALA A 395 -22.64 -22.29 -42.60
C ALA A 395 -22.34 -22.13 -41.11
N ARG A 396 -22.94 -23.02 -40.30
CA ARG A 396 -22.62 -23.28 -38.89
C ARG A 396 -21.11 -23.30 -38.65
N SER A 397 -20.60 -22.35 -37.87
CA SER A 397 -19.43 -22.58 -37.04
C SER A 397 -19.92 -22.89 -35.63
N LEU A 398 -19.60 -24.08 -35.13
CA LEU A 398 -19.65 -24.37 -33.71
C LEU A 398 -18.79 -23.32 -32.99
N MET A 399 -19.41 -22.49 -32.16
CA MET A 399 -18.67 -21.79 -31.10
C MET A 399 -18.50 -22.76 -29.93
N PRO A 400 -17.34 -22.79 -29.26
CA PRO A 400 -17.19 -23.52 -28.02
C PRO A 400 -18.08 -22.85 -26.96
N LEU A 401 -18.78 -23.69 -26.21
CA LEU A 401 -19.46 -23.35 -24.97
C LEU A 401 -18.53 -22.49 -24.10
N ALA A 402 -18.93 -21.26 -23.80
CA ALA A 402 -18.31 -20.45 -22.77
C ALA A 402 -18.51 -21.16 -21.43
N GLN A 403 -17.44 -21.77 -20.92
CA GLN A 403 -17.35 -22.17 -19.53
C GLN A 403 -17.19 -20.90 -18.70
N CYS A 404 -18.18 -20.57 -17.88
CA CYS A 404 -18.05 -19.59 -16.80
C CYS A 404 -17.14 -20.15 -15.70
N PRO A 405 -16.10 -19.42 -15.25
CA PRO A 405 -15.54 -19.60 -13.93
C PRO A 405 -15.94 -18.41 -13.03
N LEU A 406 -16.51 -18.71 -11.86
CA LEU A 406 -16.69 -17.78 -10.74
C LEU A 406 -15.42 -16.94 -10.47
N PRO A 407 -15.51 -15.65 -10.07
CA PRO A 407 -14.34 -14.79 -9.97
C PRO A 407 -13.50 -15.19 -8.75
N ARG A 408 -12.29 -15.69 -9.00
CA ARG A 408 -11.23 -15.84 -7.99
C ARG A 408 -10.66 -14.46 -7.64
N LEU A 409 -11.47 -13.63 -7.01
CA LEU A 409 -11.07 -12.30 -6.56
C LEU A 409 -10.63 -12.38 -5.11
N PHE A 410 -9.39 -11.93 -4.86
CA PHE A 410 -8.92 -11.67 -3.51
C PHE A 410 -9.65 -10.47 -2.94
N GLN A 411 -9.91 -10.46 -1.63
CA GLN A 411 -10.36 -9.26 -0.94
C GLN A 411 -9.26 -8.19 -1.01
N GLU A 412 -9.66 -6.92 -1.02
CA GLU A 412 -8.75 -5.78 -1.19
C GLU A 412 -7.61 -5.76 -0.15
N GLU A 413 -7.91 -6.07 1.12
CA GLU A 413 -6.93 -6.13 2.22
C GLU A 413 -5.84 -7.18 1.98
N LEU A 414 -6.22 -8.32 1.37
CA LEU A 414 -5.28 -9.38 1.02
C LEU A 414 -4.38 -8.97 -0.14
N LEU A 415 -4.94 -8.25 -1.12
CA LEU A 415 -4.16 -7.67 -2.22
C LEU A 415 -3.16 -6.63 -1.71
N HIS A 416 -3.57 -5.77 -0.77
CA HIS A 416 -2.67 -4.82 -0.10
C HIS A 416 -1.56 -5.52 0.69
N SER A 417 -1.79 -6.73 1.21
CA SER A 417 -0.76 -7.53 1.89
C SER A 417 0.28 -8.10 0.91
N ILE A 418 -0.11 -8.37 -0.34
CA ILE A 418 0.77 -8.89 -1.40
C ILE A 418 1.66 -7.79 -1.98
N VAL A 419 1.12 -6.58 -2.19
CA VAL A 419 1.81 -5.46 -2.86
C VAL A 419 3.21 -5.15 -2.30
N PRO A 420 3.44 -5.04 -0.98
CA PRO A 420 4.77 -4.84 -0.39
C PRO A 420 5.83 -5.87 -0.77
N LEU A 421 5.39 -7.07 -1.16
CA LEU A 421 6.25 -8.19 -1.51
C LEU A 421 6.54 -8.23 -3.01
N LEU A 422 5.86 -7.43 -3.83
CA LEU A 422 6.18 -7.24 -5.25
C LEU A 422 7.39 -6.30 -5.32
N GLY A 423 8.58 -6.90 -5.33
CA GLY A 423 9.85 -6.20 -5.08
C GLY A 423 10.38 -5.34 -6.23
N SER A 424 9.62 -5.12 -7.30
CA SER A 424 10.04 -4.31 -8.44
C SER A 424 8.88 -3.53 -9.06
N PHE A 425 9.20 -2.46 -9.79
CA PHE A 425 8.18 -1.69 -10.51
C PHE A 425 7.44 -2.54 -11.54
N VAL A 426 8.14 -3.45 -12.22
CA VAL A 426 7.56 -4.33 -13.24
C VAL A 426 6.51 -5.26 -12.62
N ASP A 427 6.82 -5.86 -11.47
CA ASP A 427 5.90 -6.78 -10.79
C ASP A 427 4.62 -6.06 -10.34
N ILE A 428 4.75 -4.83 -9.82
CA ILE A 428 3.62 -4.02 -9.36
C ILE A 428 2.75 -3.58 -10.54
N LEU A 429 3.35 -3.21 -11.67
CA LEU A 429 2.59 -2.84 -12.87
C LEU A 429 1.94 -4.05 -13.53
N ALA A 430 2.59 -5.21 -13.52
CA ALA A 430 2.00 -6.45 -14.00
C ALA A 430 0.79 -6.87 -13.14
N PHE A 431 0.92 -6.74 -11.82
CA PHE A 431 -0.18 -6.89 -10.87
C PHE A 431 -1.35 -5.94 -11.19
N ALA A 432 -1.07 -4.65 -11.36
CA ALA A 432 -2.10 -3.65 -11.66
C ALA A 432 -2.75 -3.83 -13.04
N GLY A 433 -2.07 -4.48 -14.00
CA GLY A 433 -2.60 -4.81 -15.33
C GLY A 433 -3.36 -6.13 -15.41
N THR A 434 -3.55 -6.84 -14.28
CA THR A 434 -4.14 -8.18 -14.27
C THR A 434 -5.66 -8.16 -14.47
N CYS A 435 -6.39 -7.35 -13.70
CA CYS A 435 -7.84 -7.13 -13.81
C CYS A 435 -8.25 -5.85 -13.06
N HIS A 436 -9.50 -5.41 -13.20
CA HIS A 436 -10.01 -4.17 -12.60
C HIS A 436 -9.85 -4.12 -11.08
N SER A 437 -10.15 -5.21 -10.37
CA SER A 437 -10.08 -5.24 -8.90
C SER A 437 -8.63 -5.13 -8.39
N TRP A 438 -7.65 -5.70 -9.09
CA TRP A 438 -6.24 -5.57 -8.74
C TRP A 438 -5.71 -4.17 -9.08
N ARG A 439 -6.16 -3.59 -10.20
CA ARG A 439 -5.90 -2.18 -10.53
C ARG A 439 -6.49 -1.23 -9.50
N ALA A 440 -7.70 -1.53 -9.00
CA ALA A 440 -8.34 -0.79 -7.93
C ALA A 440 -7.53 -0.91 -6.63
N ALA A 441 -7.11 -2.11 -6.23
CA ALA A 441 -6.26 -2.33 -5.06
C ALA A 441 -4.90 -1.61 -5.16
N PHE A 442 -4.30 -1.55 -6.35
CA PHE A 442 -3.10 -0.74 -6.60
C PHE A 442 -3.39 0.77 -6.43
N SER A 443 -4.54 1.23 -6.91
CA SER A 443 -4.95 2.64 -6.86
C SER A 443 -5.37 3.11 -5.46
N SER A 444 -5.99 2.22 -4.68
CA SER A 444 -6.44 2.43 -3.30
C SER A 444 -5.38 2.12 -2.25
N TYR A 445 -4.22 1.58 -2.66
CA TYR A 445 -3.12 1.28 -1.76
C TYR A 445 -2.77 2.53 -0.94
N PRO A 446 -2.62 2.45 0.41
CA PRO A 446 -2.86 3.55 1.35
C PRO A 446 -2.26 4.94 1.05
N SER A 447 -1.17 5.01 0.28
CA SER A 447 -0.83 6.20 -0.51
C SER A 447 0.11 5.81 -1.65
N LYS A 448 0.11 6.54 -2.77
CA LYS A 448 1.12 6.30 -3.81
C LYS A 448 2.53 6.63 -3.33
N SER A 449 2.62 7.53 -2.35
CA SER A 449 3.84 7.84 -1.63
C SER A 449 4.44 6.62 -0.90
N ALA A 450 3.60 5.65 -0.47
CA ALA A 450 4.03 4.44 0.21
C ALA A 450 4.88 3.54 -0.70
N PHE A 451 4.64 3.51 -2.01
CA PHE A 451 5.49 2.77 -2.95
C PHE A 451 6.95 3.25 -2.95
N ARG A 452 7.19 4.54 -2.68
CA ARG A 452 8.55 5.10 -2.55
C ARG A 452 9.26 4.67 -1.27
N THR A 453 8.54 4.03 -0.34
CA THR A 453 9.12 3.37 0.84
C THR A 453 9.40 1.89 0.58
N LEU A 454 8.81 1.31 -0.47
CA LEU A 454 8.94 -0.09 -0.86
C LEU A 454 10.01 -0.29 -1.94
N LEU A 455 10.06 0.62 -2.92
CA LEU A 455 10.93 0.52 -4.10
C LEU A 455 11.98 1.63 -4.11
N PRO A 456 13.25 1.33 -4.46
CA PRO A 456 14.27 2.36 -4.62
C PRO A 456 14.03 3.21 -5.88
N PRO A 457 14.63 4.42 -5.98
CA PRO A 457 14.49 5.22 -7.20
C PRO A 457 15.19 4.56 -8.40
N LEU A 458 14.68 4.79 -9.60
CA LEU A 458 15.26 4.29 -10.84
C LEU A 458 16.44 5.17 -11.28
N LEU A 459 17.48 4.54 -11.82
CA LEU A 459 18.62 5.23 -12.40
C LEU A 459 18.41 5.46 -13.89
N VAL A 460 18.37 6.71 -14.32
CA VAL A 460 18.30 7.08 -15.74
C VAL A 460 19.67 7.54 -16.20
N ARG A 461 20.21 6.85 -17.21
CA ARG A 461 21.51 7.13 -17.83
C ARG A 461 21.30 7.61 -19.26
N PRO A 462 21.34 8.93 -19.52
CA PRO A 462 21.27 9.44 -20.87
C PRO A 462 22.58 9.19 -21.61
N ASN A 463 22.51 9.13 -22.95
CA ASN A 463 23.68 9.11 -23.84
C ASN A 463 24.63 7.92 -23.69
N VAL A 464 24.14 6.77 -23.23
CA VAL A 464 24.94 5.53 -23.16
C VAL A 464 25.24 5.04 -24.58
N ARG A 465 26.50 4.68 -24.85
CA ARG A 465 26.89 4.12 -26.15
C ARG A 465 26.58 2.63 -26.15
N VAL A 466 25.60 2.22 -26.96
CA VAL A 466 25.27 0.79 -27.13
C VAL A 466 25.88 0.28 -28.44
N LYS A 467 26.46 -0.93 -28.40
CA LYS A 467 26.79 -1.68 -29.62
C LYS A 467 25.51 -2.39 -30.06
N SER A 468 24.94 -2.02 -31.20
CA SER A 468 23.76 -2.69 -31.74
C SER A 468 24.11 -4.13 -32.14
N PRO A 469 23.34 -5.16 -31.75
CA PRO A 469 23.27 -6.37 -32.56
C PRO A 469 22.53 -6.00 -33.85
N CYS A 470 23.00 -6.50 -35.00
CA CYS A 470 22.30 -6.41 -36.29
C CYS A 470 22.28 -5.03 -36.98
N ILE A 471 23.43 -4.57 -37.48
CA ILE A 471 23.48 -3.83 -38.75
C ILE A 471 24.51 -4.56 -39.63
N PRO A 472 24.16 -5.05 -40.84
CA PRO A 472 25.13 -5.69 -41.70
C PRO A 472 26.23 -4.69 -42.06
N SER A 473 27.47 -5.11 -41.83
CA SER A 473 28.71 -4.40 -42.15
C SER A 473 28.71 -3.97 -43.61
N THR A 474 28.25 -2.76 -43.89
CA THR A 474 28.49 -2.09 -45.17
C THR A 474 29.61 -1.08 -44.97
N SER A 475 30.61 -1.21 -45.83
CA SER A 475 31.89 -0.54 -45.73
C SER A 475 31.77 1.00 -45.79
N ASN A 476 32.62 1.65 -45.00
CA ASN A 476 33.06 3.05 -45.11
C ASN A 476 32.15 4.18 -44.56
N GLY A 477 31.85 4.15 -43.25
CA GLY A 477 31.51 5.34 -42.47
C GLY A 477 31.83 5.15 -40.98
N PRO A 478 32.21 6.20 -40.22
CA PRO A 478 32.47 6.05 -38.80
C PRO A 478 31.17 5.60 -38.11
N HIS A 479 31.23 4.45 -37.43
CA HIS A 479 30.11 3.85 -36.71
C HIS A 479 29.30 4.92 -35.95
N LYS A 480 28.08 5.24 -36.42
CA LYS A 480 27.11 6.03 -35.64
C LYS A 480 26.63 5.13 -34.50
N LEU A 481 27.40 5.07 -33.41
CA LEU A 481 26.95 4.52 -32.14
C LEU A 481 25.67 5.25 -31.76
N LEU A 482 24.53 4.56 -31.78
CA LEU A 482 23.27 5.11 -31.30
C LEU A 482 23.44 5.35 -29.80
N ARG A 483 23.34 6.63 -29.42
CA ARG A 483 23.26 7.03 -28.01
C ARG A 483 21.84 6.73 -27.55
N SER A 484 21.67 5.78 -26.64
CA SER A 484 20.37 5.47 -26.04
C SER A 484 20.29 6.00 -24.62
N CYS A 485 19.06 6.10 -24.11
CA CYS A 485 18.82 6.28 -22.69
C CYS A 485 18.63 4.89 -22.07
N GLN A 486 19.40 4.57 -21.04
CA GLN A 486 19.29 3.34 -20.28
C GLN A 486 18.60 3.64 -18.96
N VAL A 487 17.63 2.81 -18.57
CA VAL A 487 17.00 2.84 -17.25
C VAL A 487 17.39 1.59 -16.50
N ILE A 488 17.78 1.73 -15.23
CA ILE A 488 18.18 0.61 -14.37
C ILE A 488 17.30 0.62 -13.12
N ASP A 489 16.62 -0.49 -12.89
CA ASP A 489 16.00 -0.84 -11.61
C ASP A 489 17.02 -1.56 -10.72
N LEU A 490 17.25 -1.02 -9.53
CA LEU A 490 18.19 -1.62 -8.57
C LEU A 490 17.68 -2.93 -7.98
N ALA A 491 16.35 -3.10 -7.90
CA ALA A 491 15.70 -4.30 -7.40
C ALA A 491 15.51 -5.37 -8.48
N ASN A 492 15.44 -4.97 -9.75
CA ASN A 492 15.35 -5.89 -10.89
C ASN A 492 16.28 -5.48 -12.05
N ARG A 493 17.57 -5.80 -11.90
CA ARG A 493 18.63 -5.36 -12.84
C ARG A 493 18.61 -6.06 -14.19
N ASN A 494 17.87 -7.17 -14.31
CA ASN A 494 17.85 -8.00 -15.51
C ASN A 494 16.75 -7.59 -16.49
N THR A 495 15.80 -6.77 -16.04
CA THR A 495 14.66 -6.36 -16.87
C THR A 495 14.97 -5.06 -17.59
N PRO A 496 14.89 -5.02 -18.94
CA PRO A 496 15.18 -3.82 -19.70
C PRO A 496 14.03 -2.80 -19.54
N LEU A 497 14.31 -1.71 -18.84
CA LEU A 497 13.40 -0.58 -18.75
C LEU A 497 13.73 0.48 -19.81
N ARG A 498 12.70 1.17 -20.30
CA ARG A 498 12.83 2.24 -21.31
C ARG A 498 12.55 3.60 -20.69
N CYS A 499 13.21 4.60 -21.24
CA CYS A 499 12.94 6.01 -20.99
C CYS A 499 12.40 6.59 -22.29
N GLN A 500 11.31 7.36 -22.20
CA GLN A 500 10.60 7.89 -23.36
C GLN A 500 10.88 9.38 -23.61
N ILE A 501 11.92 9.95 -22.98
CA ILE A 501 12.33 11.33 -23.25
C ILE A 501 12.63 11.50 -24.76
N PRO A 502 11.96 12.44 -25.45
CA PRO A 502 12.19 12.67 -26.87
C PRO A 502 13.65 13.00 -27.19
N ARG A 503 14.14 12.42 -28.28
CA ARG A 503 15.55 12.54 -28.67
C ARG A 503 15.94 13.99 -28.97
N GLU A 504 15.04 14.79 -29.55
CA GLU A 504 15.32 16.21 -29.77
C GLU A 504 15.52 16.95 -28.44
N THR A 505 14.76 16.62 -27.40
CA THR A 505 14.87 17.23 -26.08
C THR A 505 16.26 17.00 -25.49
N LEU A 506 16.76 15.76 -25.52
CA LEU A 506 18.11 15.43 -25.05
C LEU A 506 19.24 16.10 -25.86
N GLN A 507 19.00 16.44 -27.13
CA GLN A 507 20.00 17.03 -28.02
C GLN A 507 19.99 18.55 -28.06
N LYS A 508 18.80 19.15 -27.93
CA LYS A 508 18.59 20.58 -28.17
C LYS A 508 18.34 21.36 -26.90
N MET A 509 17.79 20.77 -25.85
CA MET A 509 17.46 21.51 -24.63
C MET A 509 18.57 21.40 -23.58
N LEU A 510 18.69 22.41 -22.71
CA LEU A 510 19.59 22.37 -21.57
C LEU A 510 18.83 21.87 -20.35
N PHE A 511 19.44 20.97 -19.57
CA PHE A 511 18.85 20.53 -18.31
C PHE A 511 18.71 21.73 -17.36
N ALA A 512 17.55 21.88 -16.72
CA ALA A 512 17.28 22.92 -15.72
C ALA A 512 16.94 22.31 -14.33
N GLY A 513 16.48 21.07 -14.28
CA GLY A 513 16.22 20.32 -13.07
C GLY A 513 15.23 19.18 -13.31
N SER A 514 14.84 18.48 -12.26
CA SER A 514 13.84 17.41 -12.34
C SER A 514 13.14 17.25 -11.01
N SER A 515 11.86 16.89 -11.05
CA SER A 515 11.01 16.72 -9.87
C SER A 515 9.79 15.89 -10.24
N HIS A 516 9.23 15.12 -9.30
CA HIS A 516 7.95 14.40 -9.48
C HIS A 516 7.87 13.48 -10.72
N GLY A 517 8.99 12.93 -11.18
CA GLY A 517 9.06 12.10 -12.39
C GLY A 517 9.21 12.89 -13.69
N GLN A 518 9.14 14.23 -13.64
CA GLN A 518 9.32 15.10 -14.79
C GLN A 518 10.75 15.67 -14.87
N LEU A 519 11.25 15.75 -16.09
CA LEU A 519 12.46 16.44 -16.51
C LEU A 519 12.13 17.86 -16.93
N ILE A 520 12.83 18.85 -16.39
CA ILE A 520 12.66 20.26 -16.73
C ILE A 520 13.87 20.69 -17.55
N CYS A 521 13.62 21.16 -18.77
CA CYS A 521 14.64 21.57 -19.70
C CYS A 521 14.32 22.94 -20.30
N CYS A 522 15.35 23.74 -20.58
CA CYS A 522 15.18 25.10 -21.09
C CYS A 522 16.21 25.44 -22.16
N ARG A 523 15.83 26.28 -23.13
CA ARG A 523 16.75 26.86 -24.12
C ARG A 523 16.22 28.21 -24.62
N SER A 524 17.03 29.26 -24.57
CA SER A 524 16.70 30.57 -25.16
C SER A 524 15.32 31.15 -24.76
N GLY A 525 14.85 30.89 -23.54
CA GLY A 525 13.50 31.29 -23.09
C GLY A 525 12.44 30.22 -23.15
N TYR A 526 12.61 29.22 -24.01
CA TYR A 526 11.67 28.11 -24.11
C TYR A 526 11.93 27.14 -22.98
N CYS A 527 10.90 26.85 -22.20
CA CYS A 527 10.91 25.80 -21.20
C CYS A 527 10.07 24.62 -21.69
N LEU A 528 10.47 23.42 -21.30
CA LEU A 528 9.77 22.18 -21.59
C LEU A 528 9.84 21.30 -20.35
N VAL A 529 8.69 20.79 -19.92
CA VAL A 529 8.59 19.78 -18.87
C VAL A 529 8.20 18.48 -19.55
N VAL A 530 9.03 17.45 -19.38
CA VAL A 530 8.86 16.15 -20.06
C VAL A 530 8.78 15.06 -19.02
N ASP A 531 7.73 14.25 -19.07
CA ASP A 531 7.67 13.04 -18.27
C ASP A 531 8.72 12.02 -18.74
N VAL A 532 9.54 11.53 -17.81
CA VAL A 532 10.70 10.70 -18.16
C VAL A 532 10.28 9.34 -18.76
N PHE A 533 9.14 8.79 -18.35
CA PHE A 533 8.74 7.43 -18.67
C PHE A 533 7.63 7.35 -19.71
N THR A 534 6.75 8.34 -19.79
CA THR A 534 5.69 8.43 -20.81
C THR A 534 6.07 9.32 -21.99
N GLY A 535 7.05 10.22 -21.82
CA GLY A 535 7.44 11.19 -22.84
C GLY A 535 6.44 12.34 -23.03
N ALA A 536 5.38 12.40 -22.23
CA ALA A 536 4.40 13.49 -22.28
C ALA A 536 5.07 14.85 -22.03
N GLU A 537 4.74 15.84 -22.85
CA GLU A 537 5.38 17.16 -22.82
C GLU A 537 4.39 18.26 -22.43
N VAL A 538 4.82 19.17 -21.56
CA VAL A 538 4.10 20.40 -21.22
C VAL A 538 5.03 21.59 -21.47
N SER A 539 4.55 22.57 -22.22
CA SER A 539 5.32 23.76 -22.60
C SER A 539 4.76 25.01 -21.92
N PRO A 540 5.46 25.58 -20.91
CA PRO A 540 5.12 26.88 -20.36
C PRO A 540 5.29 28.02 -21.38
N PRO A 541 4.70 29.21 -21.12
CA PRO A 541 4.98 30.41 -21.90
C PRO A 541 6.48 30.74 -21.84
N ARG A 542 6.97 31.51 -22.81
CA ARG A 542 8.38 31.88 -22.88
C ARG A 542 8.79 32.66 -21.63
N LEU A 543 9.90 32.25 -21.01
CA LEU A 543 10.47 32.96 -19.85
C LEU A 543 10.75 34.43 -20.21
N PRO A 544 10.44 35.39 -19.32
CA PRO A 544 10.73 36.79 -19.54
C PRO A 544 12.24 37.06 -19.39
N PHE A 545 12.98 36.96 -20.50
CA PHE A 545 14.43 37.20 -20.55
C PHE A 545 14.78 38.69 -20.61
N SER A 546 15.86 39.09 -19.93
CA SER A 546 16.63 40.28 -20.31
C SER A 546 17.68 39.90 -21.37
N LYS A 547 18.06 40.83 -22.25
CA LYS A 547 18.85 40.57 -23.46
C LYS A 547 20.31 40.09 -23.23
N ASP A 548 20.79 40.06 -21.98
CA ASP A 548 22.24 40.07 -21.67
C ASP A 548 22.74 38.88 -20.82
N HIS A 549 22.08 37.72 -20.80
CA HIS A 549 22.45 36.64 -19.87
C HIS A 549 22.83 35.29 -20.49
N GLU A 550 23.86 34.68 -19.90
CA GLU A 550 24.26 33.28 -20.07
C GLU A 550 23.06 32.34 -19.83
N GLU A 551 22.83 31.38 -20.72
CA GLU A 551 21.74 30.38 -20.64
C GLU A 551 22.00 29.30 -19.57
N ILE A 552 22.32 29.69 -18.34
CA ILE A 552 22.55 28.77 -17.22
C ILE A 552 21.40 28.90 -16.22
N TYR A 553 20.71 27.78 -16.00
CA TYR A 553 19.68 27.62 -14.98
C TYR A 553 20.27 26.86 -13.80
N PHE A 554 20.00 27.33 -12.59
CA PHE A 554 20.66 26.83 -11.38
C PHE A 554 19.77 25.92 -10.54
N CYS A 555 18.45 26.06 -10.66
CA CYS A 555 17.44 25.23 -10.02
C CYS A 555 16.18 25.24 -10.88
N GLY A 556 15.57 24.07 -11.05
CA GLY A 556 14.30 23.88 -11.73
C GLY A 556 13.53 22.80 -10.97
N THR A 557 12.36 23.12 -10.44
CA THR A 557 11.53 22.15 -9.71
C THR A 557 10.06 22.49 -9.82
N LEU A 558 9.23 21.47 -9.80
CA LEU A 558 7.81 21.59 -9.53
C LEU A 558 7.57 21.51 -8.02
N THR A 559 6.54 22.21 -7.53
CA THR A 559 6.12 22.19 -6.12
C THR A 559 5.23 21.00 -5.77
N ALA A 560 4.63 20.38 -6.77
CA ALA A 560 3.81 19.16 -6.71
C ALA A 560 3.89 18.47 -8.09
N PRO A 561 3.32 17.26 -8.30
CA PRO A 561 3.15 16.72 -9.65
C PRO A 561 2.53 17.73 -10.61
N ILE A 562 2.90 17.69 -11.89
CA ILE A 562 2.40 18.68 -12.87
C ILE A 562 0.88 18.59 -13.08
N THR A 563 0.31 17.42 -12.82
CA THR A 563 -1.14 17.15 -12.87
C THR A 563 -1.87 17.62 -11.61
N SER A 564 -1.16 17.93 -10.53
CA SER A 564 -1.79 18.35 -9.27
C SER A 564 -2.36 19.77 -9.35
N PRO A 565 -3.49 20.04 -8.67
CA PRO A 565 -4.03 21.38 -8.56
C PRO A 565 -3.04 22.29 -7.83
N ASN A 566 -2.93 23.55 -8.27
CA ASN A 566 -1.98 24.52 -7.71
C ASN A 566 -0.51 24.08 -7.75
N SER A 567 -0.12 23.25 -8.72
CA SER A 567 1.30 22.99 -8.98
C SER A 567 1.97 24.23 -9.58
N HIS A 568 3.20 24.52 -9.15
CA HIS A 568 4.00 25.63 -9.66
C HIS A 568 5.33 25.11 -10.19
N LEU A 569 5.75 25.60 -11.34
CA LEU A 569 7.10 25.42 -11.88
C LEU A 569 7.98 26.59 -11.48
N LEU A 570 9.04 26.29 -10.75
CA LEU A 570 10.01 27.26 -10.28
C LEU A 570 11.31 27.11 -11.06
N ILE A 571 11.82 28.22 -11.61
CA ILE A 571 13.07 28.24 -12.38
C ILE A 571 13.96 29.38 -11.87
N SER A 572 15.17 29.04 -11.46
CA SER A 572 16.18 29.96 -10.95
C SER A 572 17.25 30.21 -12.00
N ASN A 573 17.52 31.49 -12.27
CA ASN A 573 18.69 31.94 -13.01
C ASN A 573 19.68 32.67 -12.06
N ARG A 574 20.67 33.37 -12.61
CA ARG A 574 21.72 34.05 -11.83
C ARG A 574 21.18 35.12 -10.87
N SER A 575 20.05 35.75 -11.17
CA SER A 575 19.56 36.95 -10.45
C SER A 575 18.05 36.97 -10.22
N SER A 576 17.33 35.92 -10.58
CA SER A 576 15.87 35.89 -10.58
C SER A 576 15.37 34.48 -10.32
N LEU A 577 14.29 34.39 -9.54
CA LEU A 577 13.47 33.19 -9.40
C LEU A 577 12.15 33.43 -10.12
N PHE A 578 11.86 32.62 -11.12
CA PHE A 578 10.62 32.64 -11.87
C PHE A 578 9.66 31.60 -11.33
N ASP A 579 8.38 31.96 -11.32
CA ASP A 579 7.28 31.12 -10.87
C ASP A 579 6.18 31.10 -11.94
N TRP A 580 5.88 29.91 -12.42
CA TRP A 580 4.76 29.64 -13.32
C TRP A 580 3.77 28.73 -12.61
N PRO A 581 2.61 29.26 -12.18
CA PRO A 581 1.47 28.42 -11.86
C PRO A 581 1.12 27.59 -13.09
N VAL A 582 1.09 26.27 -12.96
CA VAL A 582 0.85 25.36 -14.09
C VAL A 582 -0.50 25.70 -14.74
N GLY A 583 -0.49 25.90 -16.06
CA GLY A 583 -1.66 26.33 -16.84
C GLY A 583 -1.85 27.85 -16.97
N SER A 584 -1.03 28.68 -16.32
CA SER A 584 -1.05 30.14 -16.47
C SER A 584 -0.46 30.60 -17.82
N ASP A 585 -0.92 31.75 -18.33
CA ASP A 585 -0.34 32.38 -19.53
C ASP A 585 0.93 33.20 -19.24
N SER A 586 1.30 33.37 -17.97
CA SER A 586 2.38 34.27 -17.58
C SER A 586 3.22 33.78 -16.39
N TRP A 587 4.44 34.30 -16.31
CA TRP A 587 5.38 34.07 -15.22
C TRP A 587 5.36 35.22 -14.22
N SER A 588 5.49 34.89 -12.94
CA SER A 588 5.87 35.82 -11.88
C SER A 588 7.39 35.80 -11.70
N GLU A 589 8.00 36.95 -11.38
CA GLU A 589 9.44 37.07 -11.18
C GLU A 589 9.76 37.69 -9.82
N LEU A 590 10.65 37.03 -9.07
CA LEU A 590 11.31 37.61 -7.91
C LEU A 590 12.77 37.90 -8.25
N LYS A 591 13.10 39.20 -8.33
CA LYS A 591 14.49 39.64 -8.47
C LYS A 591 15.27 39.36 -7.19
N LEU A 592 16.38 38.65 -7.35
CA LEU A 592 17.33 38.36 -6.31
C LEU A 592 18.47 39.40 -6.38
N PRO A 593 18.85 40.01 -5.24
CA PRO A 593 19.72 41.19 -5.25
C PRO A 593 21.16 40.91 -5.70
N VAL A 594 21.69 39.71 -5.42
CA VAL A 594 23.07 39.31 -5.76
C VAL A 594 23.17 37.81 -6.07
N ASN A 595 22.29 37.01 -5.45
CA ASN A 595 22.46 35.56 -5.36
C ASN A 595 21.44 34.81 -6.21
N ARG A 596 21.66 33.50 -6.34
CA ARG A 596 20.79 32.57 -7.05
C ARG A 596 20.21 31.55 -6.07
N VAL A 597 19.08 30.96 -6.43
CA VAL A 597 18.56 29.78 -5.73
C VAL A 597 19.25 28.54 -6.30
N ASP A 598 19.97 27.81 -5.45
CA ASP A 598 20.73 26.63 -5.82
C ASP A 598 19.88 25.35 -5.73
N GLN A 599 18.93 25.29 -4.79
CA GLN A 599 18.02 24.16 -4.59
C GLN A 599 16.74 24.62 -3.89
N ILE A 600 15.63 23.95 -4.16
CA ILE A 600 14.36 24.08 -3.43
C ILE A 600 13.91 22.68 -3.05
N VAL A 601 13.51 22.49 -1.79
CA VAL A 601 12.96 21.23 -1.27
C VAL A 601 11.69 21.50 -0.49
N GLU A 602 10.74 20.57 -0.54
CA GLU A 602 9.58 20.59 0.35
C GLU A 602 9.92 19.84 1.64
N PHE A 603 9.65 20.46 2.79
CA PHE A 603 9.87 19.86 4.11
C PHE A 603 8.78 20.32 5.08
N ASN A 604 8.05 19.39 5.69
CA ASN A 604 6.93 19.65 6.61
C ASN A 604 5.91 20.65 6.04
N GLY A 605 5.52 20.48 4.77
CA GLY A 605 4.57 21.36 4.07
C GLY A 605 5.08 22.77 3.76
N GLN A 606 6.39 23.01 3.89
CA GLN A 606 7.03 24.28 3.57
C GLN A 606 8.09 24.11 2.47
N LEU A 607 8.12 25.04 1.52
CA LEU A 607 9.20 25.11 0.54
C LEU A 607 10.41 25.81 1.16
N ILE A 608 11.55 25.12 1.18
CA ILE A 608 12.82 25.64 1.68
C ILE A 608 13.76 25.81 0.49
N ALA A 609 14.18 27.04 0.26
CA ALA A 609 15.15 27.43 -0.75
C ALA A 609 16.55 27.60 -0.14
N VAL A 610 17.56 27.14 -0.87
CA VAL A 610 18.98 27.33 -0.54
C VAL A 610 19.55 28.44 -1.42
N ILE A 611 20.12 29.46 -0.80
CA ILE A 611 20.78 30.59 -1.48
C ILE A 611 22.09 30.86 -0.74
N GLU A 612 23.24 30.61 -1.39
CA GLU A 612 24.57 30.74 -0.77
C GLU A 612 24.65 30.03 0.60
N TYR A 613 24.22 28.78 0.64
CA TYR A 613 24.25 27.92 1.85
C TYR A 613 23.39 28.43 3.02
N LYS A 614 22.55 29.44 2.80
CA LYS A 614 21.58 29.95 3.76
C LYS A 614 20.19 29.43 3.37
N LEU A 615 19.42 29.07 4.38
CA LEU A 615 18.05 28.60 4.20
C LEU A 615 17.06 29.76 4.18
N TYR A 616 16.09 29.68 3.29
CA TYR A 616 14.97 30.61 3.17
C TYR A 616 13.68 29.83 3.04
N THR A 617 12.65 30.23 3.78
CA THR A 617 11.29 29.76 3.49
C THR A 617 10.78 30.51 2.27
N LEU A 618 10.33 29.76 1.27
CA LEU A 618 9.72 30.26 0.06
C LEU A 618 8.19 30.25 0.20
N GLN A 619 7.58 31.42 -0.03
CA GLN A 619 6.13 31.59 -0.04
C GLN A 619 5.69 31.94 -1.47
N LEU A 620 4.77 31.16 -2.04
CA LEU A 620 4.28 31.35 -3.40
C LEU A 620 3.18 32.43 -3.48
N ALA A 621 2.14 32.31 -2.66
CA ALA A 621 0.98 33.20 -2.65
C ALA A 621 1.02 34.24 -1.51
N PRO A 622 0.57 35.49 -1.71
CA PRO A 622 -0.01 36.09 -2.93
C PRO A 622 1.03 36.64 -3.92
N LYS A 623 2.31 36.68 -3.53
CA LYS A 623 3.47 36.98 -4.39
C LYS A 623 4.66 36.19 -3.88
N LEU A 624 5.56 35.82 -4.78
CA LEU A 624 6.79 35.11 -4.44
C LEU A 624 7.61 35.90 -3.41
N ARG A 625 7.89 35.28 -2.26
CA ARG A 625 8.66 35.88 -1.17
C ARG A 625 9.63 34.87 -0.57
N LEU A 626 10.80 35.36 -0.19
CA LEU A 626 11.83 34.60 0.51
C LEU A 626 12.02 35.17 1.91
N LYS A 627 11.94 34.33 2.93
CA LYS A 627 12.19 34.70 4.33
C LYS A 627 13.39 33.91 4.86
N LYS A 628 14.48 34.62 5.16
CA LYS A 628 15.71 34.00 5.68
C LYS A 628 15.43 33.30 7.01
N MET A 629 15.85 32.04 7.10
CA MET A 629 15.87 31.28 8.35
C MET A 629 17.19 31.56 9.08
N LYS A 630 17.12 31.73 10.40
CA LYS A 630 18.33 31.83 11.23
C LYS A 630 18.79 30.42 11.57
N THR A 631 19.96 30.05 11.09
CA THR A 631 20.62 28.76 11.37
C THR A 631 22.00 28.99 11.95
N LEU A 632 22.42 28.15 12.89
CA LEU A 632 23.79 28.10 13.42
C LEU A 632 24.45 26.78 13.00
N TRP A 633 25.70 26.87 12.58
CA TRP A 633 26.56 25.71 12.42
C TRP A 633 27.07 25.24 13.80
N TRP A 634 27.65 24.04 13.87
CA TRP A 634 28.35 23.60 15.07
C TRP A 634 29.59 24.49 15.33
N ASP A 635 30.05 24.55 16.58
CA ASP A 635 31.22 25.34 17.02
C ASP A 635 31.20 26.84 16.68
N ASP A 636 30.02 27.48 16.72
CA ASP A 636 29.83 28.92 16.46
C ASP A 636 30.38 29.40 15.10
N MET A 637 30.58 28.46 14.16
CA MET A 637 31.01 28.78 12.80
C MET A 637 29.94 29.63 12.10
N SER A 638 30.37 30.74 11.51
CA SER A 638 29.48 31.66 10.81
C SER A 638 29.22 31.26 9.34
N GLU A 639 29.99 30.30 8.82
CA GLU A 639 29.99 29.90 7.41
C GLU A 639 29.94 28.38 7.24
N CYS A 640 29.36 27.96 6.12
CA CYS A 640 29.18 26.55 5.74
C CYS A 640 30.53 25.90 5.41
N PRO A 641 30.91 24.77 6.04
CA PRO A 641 32.19 24.11 5.82
C PRO A 641 32.22 23.23 4.56
N TYR A 642 31.31 23.47 3.61
CA TYR A 642 31.12 22.65 2.41
C TYR A 642 31.28 23.46 1.16
N LEU A 643 31.78 22.82 0.11
CA LEU A 643 31.99 23.46 -1.18
C LEU A 643 30.67 23.65 -1.94
N ARG A 644 29.78 22.65 -1.93
CA ARG A 644 28.49 22.59 -2.66
C ARG A 644 27.49 21.63 -1.98
N PRO A 645 27.04 21.93 -0.76
CA PRO A 645 26.13 21.06 -0.04
C PRO A 645 24.74 21.01 -0.68
N TRP A 646 24.08 19.87 -0.52
CA TRP A 646 22.69 19.69 -0.91
C TRP A 646 21.81 19.37 0.29
N LEU A 647 20.55 19.78 0.20
CA LEU A 647 19.51 19.37 1.12
C LEU A 647 18.87 18.06 0.63
N VAL A 648 18.73 17.11 1.54
CA VAL A 648 17.95 15.89 1.33
C VAL A 648 16.98 15.71 2.48
N VAL A 649 15.75 15.37 2.15
CA VAL A 649 14.72 15.03 3.14
C VAL A 649 14.79 13.53 3.38
N CYS A 650 14.95 13.15 4.64
CA CYS A 650 15.14 11.77 5.08
C CYS A 650 14.25 11.54 6.32
N ASP A 651 13.04 11.02 6.13
CA ASP A 651 12.10 10.62 7.20
C ASP A 651 11.94 11.66 8.33
N GLY A 652 11.36 12.81 7.99
CA GLY A 652 11.20 13.92 8.94
C GLY A 652 12.49 14.64 9.32
N MET A 653 13.66 14.22 8.82
CA MET A 653 14.93 14.94 8.96
C MET A 653 15.24 15.74 7.69
N LEU A 654 15.62 17.01 7.87
CA LEU A 654 16.24 17.79 6.82
C LEU A 654 17.75 17.70 6.97
N LEU A 655 18.40 16.96 6.08
CA LEU A 655 19.84 16.76 6.10
C LEU A 655 20.52 17.69 5.11
N ILE A 656 21.67 18.22 5.49
CA ILE A 656 22.64 18.78 4.57
C ILE A 656 23.81 17.80 4.44
N VAL A 657 24.20 17.49 3.20
CA VAL A 657 25.28 16.53 2.92
C VAL A 657 26.19 17.11 1.85
N ASP A 658 27.50 16.98 2.06
CA ASP A 658 28.54 17.21 1.05
C ASP A 658 29.84 16.51 1.46
N HIS A 659 30.83 16.51 0.57
CA HIS A 659 32.20 16.19 0.89
C HIS A 659 32.86 17.34 1.65
N TYR A 660 33.56 17.01 2.74
CA TYR A 660 34.34 17.99 3.51
C TYR A 660 35.44 18.61 2.62
N ILE A 661 35.82 19.87 2.86
CA ILE A 661 36.70 20.80 2.08
C ILE A 661 37.98 20.22 1.42
N THR A 662 38.36 18.97 1.68
CA THR A 662 39.36 18.24 0.91
C THR A 662 38.84 17.92 -0.49
N LEU A 663 39.48 18.49 -1.52
CA LEU A 663 39.38 18.03 -2.92
C LEU A 663 39.87 16.58 -3.00
N SER A 664 39.03 15.61 -2.68
CA SER A 664 39.36 14.20 -2.86
C SER A 664 39.40 13.90 -4.36
N PHE A 665 40.61 13.80 -4.91
CA PHE A 665 40.83 13.19 -6.22
C PHE A 665 40.92 11.67 -6.00
N GLY A 666 39.78 10.99 -6.14
CA GLY A 666 39.68 9.54 -5.95
C GLY A 666 39.01 9.12 -4.64
N ALA A 667 38.75 7.81 -4.51
CA ALA A 667 38.21 7.22 -3.29
C ALA A 667 39.29 7.14 -2.19
N PRO A 668 38.93 7.26 -0.89
CA PRO A 668 37.59 7.49 -0.34
C PRO A 668 37.16 8.97 -0.33
N VAL A 669 35.87 9.23 -0.56
CA VAL A 669 35.22 10.55 -0.40
C VAL A 669 34.46 10.60 0.93
N ASN A 670 34.98 11.33 1.93
CA ASN A 670 34.34 11.40 3.23
C ASN A 670 33.12 12.35 3.19
N TYR A 671 31.91 11.78 3.25
CA TYR A 671 30.65 12.50 3.32
C TYR A 671 30.14 12.54 4.76
N ARG A 672 29.86 13.74 5.27
CA ARG A 672 29.32 13.94 6.62
C ARG A 672 27.94 14.58 6.55
N PRO A 673 26.87 13.86 6.92
CA PRO A 673 25.53 14.41 6.95
C PRO A 673 25.28 15.18 8.24
N TYR A 674 24.55 16.30 8.14
CA TYR A 674 24.12 17.10 9.29
C TYR A 674 22.63 17.34 9.23
N ARG A 675 21.91 17.04 10.31
CA ARG A 675 20.48 17.30 10.42
C ARG A 675 20.22 18.69 10.97
N LEU A 676 19.19 19.35 10.46
CA LEU A 676 18.73 20.61 11.00
C LEU A 676 17.84 20.35 12.22
N ASP A 677 18.34 20.70 13.41
CA ASP A 677 17.54 20.71 14.63
C ASP A 677 16.75 22.02 14.72
N MET A 678 15.45 21.93 14.42
CA MET A 678 14.51 23.05 14.51
C MET A 678 14.00 23.30 15.94
N SER A 679 14.28 22.41 16.90
CA SER A 679 13.90 22.61 18.31
C SER A 679 14.75 23.70 18.98
N ALA A 680 16.00 23.87 18.52
CA ALA A 680 16.88 24.95 18.92
C ALA A 680 16.44 26.31 18.33
N LYS A 681 16.62 27.40 19.08
CA LYS A 681 16.36 28.77 18.62
C LYS A 681 17.62 29.63 18.77
N PRO A 682 18.32 29.98 17.69
CA PRO A 682 18.05 29.62 16.28
C PRO A 682 18.30 28.12 15.98
N ALA A 683 17.76 27.64 14.87
CA ALA A 683 17.91 26.23 14.47
C ALA A 683 19.39 25.87 14.30
N LYS A 684 19.80 24.67 14.69
CA LYS A 684 21.22 24.27 14.73
C LYS A 684 21.47 23.06 13.85
N TRP A 685 22.57 23.08 13.10
CA TRP A 685 23.05 21.89 12.38
C TRP A 685 23.75 20.95 13.36
N VAL A 686 23.33 19.68 13.36
CA VAL A 686 23.85 18.63 14.24
C VAL A 686 24.37 17.47 13.39
N GLU A 687 25.60 17.02 13.65
CA GLU A 687 26.21 15.91 12.92
C GLU A 687 25.40 14.62 13.10
N VAL A 688 25.20 13.91 12.01
CA VAL A 688 24.60 12.59 12.00
C VAL A 688 25.72 11.58 11.76
N LYS A 689 26.16 10.92 12.84
CA LYS A 689 27.27 9.96 12.78
C LYS A 689 26.97 8.77 11.88
N LYS A 690 25.71 8.33 11.87
CA LYS A 690 25.25 7.16 11.13
C LYS A 690 23.80 7.36 10.71
N LEU A 691 23.48 6.96 9.47
CA LEU A 691 22.12 6.96 8.94
C LEU A 691 21.35 5.66 9.25
N GLU A 692 21.97 4.72 9.96
CA GLU A 692 21.43 3.40 10.25
C GLU A 692 21.00 2.63 9.00
N ASN A 693 19.70 2.33 8.85
CA ASN A 693 19.12 1.56 7.75
C ASN A 693 18.73 2.42 6.53
N TRP A 694 19.24 3.64 6.43
CA TRP A 694 18.97 4.54 5.31
C TRP A 694 20.13 4.57 4.30
N ALA A 695 19.77 4.74 3.03
CA ALA A 695 20.69 5.05 1.94
C ALA A 695 20.27 6.33 1.22
N LEU A 696 21.24 7.07 0.73
CA LEU A 696 21.03 8.30 -0.05
C LEU A 696 21.33 8.05 -1.54
N PHE A 697 20.59 8.70 -2.43
CA PHE A 697 20.76 8.59 -3.88
C PHE A 697 21.00 9.97 -4.46
N ILE A 698 22.13 10.16 -5.15
CA ILE A 698 22.50 11.46 -5.71
C ILE A 698 23.00 11.36 -7.16
N GLY A 699 22.69 12.39 -7.94
CA GLY A 699 23.16 12.57 -9.32
C GLY A 699 24.37 13.50 -9.43
N GLY A 700 25.14 13.37 -10.50
CA GLY A 700 26.29 14.23 -10.76
C GLY A 700 25.93 15.69 -11.08
N ASP A 701 24.74 15.95 -11.64
CA ASP A 701 24.30 17.34 -11.83
C ASP A 701 23.78 17.94 -10.52
N ALA A 702 24.16 19.17 -10.20
CA ALA A 702 23.73 19.86 -8.98
C ALA A 702 22.19 20.05 -8.91
N ARG A 703 21.50 20.04 -10.04
CA ARG A 703 20.04 20.21 -10.13
C ARG A 703 19.26 18.90 -10.06
N SER A 704 19.95 17.76 -10.08
CA SER A 704 19.30 16.47 -9.87
C SER A 704 18.85 16.35 -8.40
N PRO A 705 17.58 15.97 -8.14
CA PRO A 705 17.06 15.84 -6.79
C PRO A 705 17.78 14.68 -6.07
N PRO A 706 18.15 14.86 -4.80
CA PRO A 706 18.60 13.75 -3.96
C PRO A 706 17.39 12.99 -3.39
N PHE A 707 17.53 11.68 -3.20
CA PHE A 707 16.54 10.84 -2.52
C PHE A 707 17.12 10.11 -1.32
N ALA A 708 16.26 9.73 -0.38
CA ALA A 708 16.58 8.83 0.71
C ALA A 708 15.66 7.60 0.63
N PHE A 709 16.19 6.42 0.97
CA PHE A 709 15.46 5.16 0.97
C PHE A 709 15.82 4.34 2.21
N LYS A 710 14.83 3.68 2.82
CA LYS A 710 14.98 2.89 4.04
C LYS A 710 15.03 1.40 3.71
N ASN A 711 15.86 0.64 4.42
CA ASN A 711 16.04 -0.80 4.26
C ASN A 711 16.40 -1.25 2.83
N PRO A 712 17.45 -0.67 2.20
CA PRO A 712 17.94 -1.11 0.89
C PRO A 712 18.31 -2.61 0.83
N GLU A 713 18.56 -3.26 1.98
CA GLU A 713 18.79 -4.70 2.09
C GLU A 713 17.66 -5.54 1.49
N ARG A 714 16.43 -5.01 1.44
CA ARG A 714 15.26 -5.68 0.83
C ARG A 714 15.49 -6.10 -0.63
N TRP A 715 16.32 -5.37 -1.36
CA TRP A 715 16.69 -5.66 -2.74
C TRP A 715 18.18 -5.99 -2.91
N GLY A 716 18.86 -6.35 -1.81
CA GLY A 716 20.30 -6.64 -1.80
C GLY A 716 21.18 -5.38 -1.86
N GLY A 717 20.61 -4.21 -1.59
CA GLY A 717 21.34 -2.97 -1.40
C GLY A 717 22.02 -2.89 -0.03
N ARG A 718 22.64 -1.74 0.25
CA ARG A 718 23.39 -1.49 1.49
C ARG A 718 22.93 -0.19 2.14
N SER A 719 22.72 -0.23 3.45
CA SER A 719 22.44 0.97 4.25
C SER A 719 23.71 1.75 4.62
N ASN A 720 23.52 2.91 5.26
CA ASN A 720 24.56 3.83 5.71
C ASN A 720 25.54 4.22 4.59
N CYS A 721 25.03 4.36 3.36
CA CYS A 721 25.84 4.71 2.22
C CYS A 721 25.09 5.63 1.25
N LEU A 722 25.86 6.16 0.31
CA LEU A 722 25.41 7.06 -0.73
C LEU A 722 25.65 6.41 -2.11
N TYR A 723 24.58 6.28 -2.88
CA TYR A 723 24.54 5.81 -4.25
C TYR A 723 24.75 7.00 -5.19
N TYR A 724 25.95 7.12 -5.73
CA TYR A 724 26.32 8.20 -6.66
C TYR A 724 26.12 7.74 -8.11
N ALA A 725 25.21 8.39 -8.86
CA ALA A 725 25.02 8.12 -10.28
C ALA A 725 26.17 8.72 -11.11
N HIS A 726 26.88 7.87 -11.84
CA HIS A 726 28.05 8.26 -12.62
C HIS A 726 27.76 8.28 -14.13
N TYR A 727 28.58 9.03 -14.88
CA TYR A 727 28.46 9.07 -16.35
C TYR A 727 29.09 7.84 -17.03
N SER A 728 30.22 7.33 -16.52
CA SER A 728 30.97 6.18 -17.07
C SER A 728 30.42 4.83 -16.62
N GLN A 729 30.40 4.55 -15.31
CA GLN A 729 29.75 3.40 -14.70
C GLN A 729 28.33 3.74 -14.24
N PRO A 730 27.45 2.75 -13.98
CA PRO A 730 26.09 3.00 -13.52
C PRO A 730 26.03 3.85 -12.24
N TRP A 731 26.64 3.37 -11.16
CA TRP A 731 26.76 4.10 -9.90
C TRP A 731 28.02 3.65 -9.12
N SER A 732 28.34 4.36 -8.05
CA SER A 732 29.34 3.97 -7.04
C SER A 732 28.74 4.11 -5.63
N LEU A 733 29.22 3.30 -4.70
CA LEU A 733 28.85 3.38 -3.29
C LEU A 733 29.90 4.17 -2.51
N HIS A 734 29.42 5.12 -1.73
CA HIS A 734 30.24 5.92 -0.83
C HIS A 734 29.76 5.75 0.61
N GLY A 735 30.69 5.56 1.52
CA GLY A 735 30.40 5.53 2.94
C GLY A 735 29.95 6.89 3.48
N LEU A 736 29.13 6.87 4.53
CA LEU A 736 28.72 8.04 5.29
C LEU A 736 29.27 7.95 6.71
N GLY A 737 29.86 9.04 7.21
CA GLY A 737 30.43 9.11 8.56
C GLY A 737 31.94 8.81 8.61
N ASP A 738 32.39 8.26 9.74
CA ASP A 738 33.81 7.96 9.97
C ASP A 738 34.28 6.76 9.12
N ASP A 739 35.57 6.73 8.78
CA ASP A 739 36.15 5.74 7.85
C ASP A 739 35.93 4.27 8.27
N ALA A 740 35.73 4.01 9.56
CA ALA A 740 35.44 2.67 10.10
C ALA A 740 34.04 2.14 9.71
N ASP A 741 33.09 3.04 9.46
CA ASP A 741 31.71 2.74 9.08
C ASP A 741 31.46 2.95 7.58
N ALA A 742 32.48 3.39 6.85
CA ALA A 742 32.39 3.76 5.44
C ALA A 742 32.37 2.52 4.53
N VAL A 743 31.24 2.31 3.85
CA VAL A 743 31.06 1.22 2.89
C VAL A 743 31.50 1.66 1.49
N TRP A 744 32.49 0.96 0.94
CA TRP A 744 33.02 1.19 -0.41
C TRP A 744 32.69 0.05 -1.35
N ASP A 745 32.49 0.37 -2.62
CA ASP A 745 32.47 -0.63 -3.69
C ASP A 745 33.90 -0.80 -4.23
N PRO A 746 34.56 -1.95 -4.00
CA PRO A 746 35.94 -2.20 -4.43
C PRO A 746 36.10 -2.25 -5.96
N THR A 747 35.00 -2.27 -6.71
CA THR A 747 35.01 -2.21 -8.18
C THR A 747 34.94 -0.80 -8.74
N THR A 748 34.82 0.22 -7.87
CA THR A 748 34.85 1.64 -8.27
C THR A 748 36.24 2.00 -8.79
N ASP A 749 36.30 2.62 -9.97
CA ASP A 749 37.57 3.11 -10.51
C ASP A 749 38.14 4.23 -9.63
N ASP A 750 39.35 4.02 -9.09
CA ASP A 750 40.05 4.93 -8.19
C ASP A 750 40.30 6.31 -8.80
N ASN A 751 40.28 6.43 -10.13
CA ASN A 751 40.49 7.69 -10.85
C ASN A 751 39.19 8.48 -11.08
N LEU A 752 38.05 7.99 -10.61
CA LEU A 752 36.77 8.68 -10.76
C LEU A 752 36.77 9.98 -9.96
N VAL A 753 36.50 11.08 -10.66
CA VAL A 753 36.35 12.40 -10.03
C VAL A 753 34.91 12.55 -9.56
N PHE A 754 34.73 12.56 -8.25
CA PHE A 754 33.44 12.81 -7.63
C PHE A 754 33.22 14.31 -7.52
N LYS A 755 32.37 14.84 -8.40
CA LYS A 755 32.07 16.27 -8.43
C LYS A 755 30.64 16.51 -8.88
N ARG A 756 29.85 17.15 -8.02
CA ARG A 756 28.57 17.73 -8.43
C ARG A 756 28.80 19.09 -9.10
N ASN A 757 28.28 19.26 -10.31
CA ASN A 757 28.43 20.48 -11.09
C ASN A 757 27.17 20.80 -11.90
N TRP A 758 27.09 22.03 -12.42
CA TRP A 758 26.07 22.39 -13.41
C TRP A 758 26.57 22.00 -14.79
N TYR A 759 26.00 20.95 -15.37
CA TYR A 759 26.36 20.49 -16.71
C TYR A 759 25.37 21.05 -17.74
N SER A 760 25.84 21.35 -18.94
CA SER A 760 24.92 21.75 -20.03
C SER A 760 24.08 20.58 -20.52
N GLN A 761 24.68 19.39 -20.58
CA GLN A 761 24.02 18.14 -20.97
C GLN A 761 23.51 17.40 -19.75
N LEU A 762 22.35 16.75 -19.91
CA LEU A 762 21.76 15.87 -18.90
C LEU A 762 22.77 14.77 -18.50
N GLN A 763 23.05 14.68 -17.21
CA GLN A 763 23.88 13.62 -16.62
C GLN A 763 22.99 12.47 -16.13
N ALA A 764 23.60 11.37 -15.70
CA ALA A 764 22.85 10.32 -15.02
C ALA A 764 22.22 10.85 -13.72
N PHE A 765 20.96 10.48 -13.49
CA PHE A 765 20.17 10.97 -12.35
C PHE A 765 19.20 9.90 -11.86
N TRP A 766 18.79 10.03 -10.61
CA TRP A 766 17.79 9.19 -9.98
C TRP A 766 16.40 9.81 -10.15
N VAL A 767 15.37 8.98 -10.29
CA VAL A 767 13.99 9.45 -10.48
C VAL A 767 12.99 8.35 -10.09
N TYR A 768 11.86 8.73 -9.51
CA TYR A 768 10.69 7.86 -9.40
C TYR A 768 9.73 8.14 -10.57
N PRO A 769 9.02 7.13 -11.11
CA PRO A 769 8.00 7.38 -12.11
C PRO A 769 6.89 8.30 -11.56
N SER A 770 6.38 9.19 -12.41
CA SER A 770 5.44 10.25 -12.02
C SER A 770 4.13 9.71 -11.42
N MET A 771 3.70 8.54 -11.87
CA MET A 771 2.51 7.86 -11.35
C MET A 771 2.58 7.55 -9.85
N PHE A 772 3.79 7.48 -9.26
CA PHE A 772 3.99 7.24 -7.82
C PHE A 772 4.06 8.53 -6.97
N TYR A 773 3.79 9.69 -7.55
CA TYR A 773 3.71 10.96 -6.82
C TYR A 773 2.29 11.50 -6.65
N SER A 774 1.35 11.08 -7.48
CA SER A 774 -0.01 11.62 -7.48
C SER A 774 -0.93 10.67 -6.74
N ASP A 775 -1.35 10.99 -5.52
CA ASP A 775 -2.51 10.30 -4.94
C ASP A 775 -3.68 10.57 -5.89
N GLY A 776 -4.32 9.50 -6.36
CA GLY A 776 -5.33 9.62 -7.40
C GLY A 776 -6.53 10.39 -6.87
N ASP A 777 -6.58 11.69 -7.11
CA ASP A 777 -7.87 12.38 -7.19
C ASP A 777 -8.51 11.89 -8.50
N GLY A 778 -9.17 10.73 -8.42
CA GLY A 778 -10.16 10.35 -9.40
C GLY A 778 -11.27 11.40 -9.37
N GLN A 779 -11.36 12.20 -10.43
CA GLN A 779 -12.55 12.93 -10.79
C GLN A 779 -12.95 12.58 -12.21
#